data_AF-A0A1G4I4T6-F1
#
_entry.id   AF-A0A1G4I4T6-F1
#
_cell.length_a   1.000
_cell.length_b   1.000
_cell.length_c   1.000
_cell.angle_alpha   90.00
_cell.angle_beta   90.00
_cell.angle_gamma   90.00
#
_symmetry.space_group_name_H-M   'P 1'
#
loop_
_entity.id
_entity.type
_entity.pdbx_description
1 polymer ?
#
loop_
_entity_poly.entity_id
_entity_poly.type
_entity_poly.pdbx_seq_one_letter_code
_entity_poly.pdbx_strand_id
1 'polypeptide(L)'
;MSLVQNQVSGNPYGRQSFLVVFDFDHTVVDCNSDDAVPQCLGREKFREELLRSEEGKIQWTNVCDAVVAPFTKQQLEDAVIEGIEMDKDMPDVFRFLAQGHARVVGGEGGGNSFPDVEIAFASDANHLFIEATIDHHLSFARESISQIHSNPFHEVNNGDGEGDRKCRVTWYEPTGHDCRSCADRDHPNMCKSLIIARLLHSTRLIDPTVIFVGDGENDYCPVLNALRPRDCILARRNFSIHKALADPSYTSGCCRVGLWENAKEMLSCLKQLMSPGLRLPTLVRFKDVGPHEFRAVTLSTRMPQVLSRTLADNAAEVSPEGRRLMDVLIEDTKQNGPVPSLPGQSVVSPWLQAYASTVEFDHAAHQIGEHSKAPAVPRWGQLPWLQGEIYFYNVFAQYMLLGKANPPSVSEDKSTLMPNLVTPYATCTPLKAQGSGASSVAEIQASGSTPLQFFNPARLAWNSKQNGELLRVGDSVVLRDKSKSYYEIMGGDSLVKRHDHFQSYRDFFLREKREVIHKFLRPKICPMLACIPWETNEEFITVLLRWMLWGNAIDLSMFTLEGLQVTSHIGEAKGSEKWSKVEELRAAESTAARGQDERIVGNQLEEIAKVVRRIVRDEPTTSGGTTRSRTVNIVMDNVGVECVADLIFTLWLLNHHPSLRVVLHVKSIPYYVSDVTPPDFDFLLNELEECSKQDVDLTRILIPFVKALREGFSSGRICIDADPFWTQPCEYREMPPHVCNSFFFSQRVSASEETQGEYPSSSRELFPRRLYAGHSALVIFKGDLNFRRLIGDRHWDNRSFMSTIKPCERTSPSVASTLLADTPCSGDESTAVAPSFENIVSAFWPVLTVPVCAIRTIKSELCVGVPFQKQDKLDSSDPKWRTSGSFGVVLIATGESH
;
A
#
# COMPACT_ATOMS: atom_id res chain seq x y z
N MET A 1 16.08 -4.89 -21.53
CA MET A 1 15.33 -3.67 -21.92
C MET A 1 14.77 -3.80 -23.35
N SER A 2 13.96 -4.83 -23.64
CA SER A 2 13.11 -4.86 -24.85
C SER A 2 11.70 -5.42 -24.60
N LEU A 3 11.32 -5.66 -23.33
CA LEU A 3 10.04 -6.30 -22.98
C LEU A 3 8.91 -5.33 -22.61
N VAL A 4 9.16 -4.01 -22.64
CA VAL A 4 8.11 -2.99 -22.42
C VAL A 4 7.69 -2.31 -23.75
N GLN A 5 8.22 -2.79 -24.89
CA GLN A 5 7.90 -2.26 -26.23
C GLN A 5 6.98 -3.17 -27.05
N ASN A 6 6.36 -4.19 -26.44
CA ASN A 6 5.23 -4.85 -27.08
C ASN A 6 4.00 -3.95 -26.99
N GLN A 7 3.90 -3.10 -28.01
CA GLN A 7 2.69 -2.41 -28.42
C GLN A 7 1.50 -3.38 -28.41
N VAL A 8 0.61 -3.23 -27.43
CA VAL A 8 -0.80 -3.49 -27.70
C VAL A 8 -1.30 -2.25 -28.42
N SER A 9 -1.45 -2.34 -29.73
CA SER A 9 -2.11 -1.35 -30.59
C SER A 9 -3.62 -1.34 -30.30
N GLY A 10 -3.99 -1.01 -29.06
CA GLY A 10 -5.36 -0.84 -28.60
C GLY A 10 -5.55 0.60 -28.12
N ASN A 11 -6.78 1.10 -28.24
CA ASN A 11 -7.19 2.38 -27.65
C ASN A 11 -6.71 2.48 -26.18
N PRO A 12 -6.24 3.63 -25.69
CA PRO A 12 -5.78 3.73 -24.30
C PRO A 12 -6.97 3.63 -23.34
N TYR A 13 -7.23 2.42 -22.84
CA TYR A 13 -8.26 2.14 -21.84
C TYR A 13 -7.78 2.60 -20.45
N GLY A 14 -8.65 3.26 -19.66
CA GLY A 14 -8.36 3.69 -18.29
C GLY A 14 -8.08 5.19 -18.12
N ARG A 15 -8.11 5.69 -16.87
CA ARG A 15 -7.90 7.10 -16.52
C ARG A 15 -6.93 7.22 -15.33
N GLN A 16 -5.63 7.33 -15.62
CA GLN A 16 -4.60 7.64 -14.63
C GLN A 16 -4.41 9.17 -14.57
N SER A 17 -4.27 9.70 -13.37
CA SER A 17 -3.94 11.11 -13.15
C SER A 17 -2.56 11.26 -12.50
N PHE A 18 -2.04 12.48 -12.49
CA PHE A 18 -0.71 12.78 -12.00
C PHE A 18 -0.70 13.99 -11.07
N LEU A 19 -0.12 13.81 -9.88
CA LEU A 19 0.23 14.91 -8.99
C LEU A 19 1.70 15.22 -9.23
N VAL A 20 2.00 16.36 -9.87
CA VAL A 20 3.37 16.80 -10.14
C VAL A 20 3.75 17.84 -9.11
N VAL A 21 4.74 17.49 -8.27
CA VAL A 21 5.22 18.35 -7.18
C VAL A 21 6.63 18.82 -7.52
N PHE A 22 6.81 20.13 -7.63
CA PHE A 22 8.08 20.76 -7.95
C PHE A 22 8.74 21.32 -6.70
N ASP A 23 10.03 21.06 -6.55
CA ASP A 23 10.91 22.03 -5.89
C ASP A 23 11.06 23.28 -6.78
N PHE A 24 11.51 24.40 -6.20
CA PHE A 24 11.61 25.66 -6.94
C PHE A 24 13.05 25.97 -7.36
N ASP A 25 13.92 26.22 -6.40
CA ASP A 25 15.33 26.57 -6.63
C ASP A 25 16.06 25.45 -7.36
N HIS A 26 16.91 25.82 -8.32
CA HIS A 26 17.61 24.88 -9.21
C HIS A 26 16.73 23.81 -9.88
N THR A 27 15.41 23.94 -9.86
CA THR A 27 14.47 22.96 -10.40
C THR A 27 13.57 23.62 -11.43
N VAL A 28 12.74 24.59 -11.02
CA VAL A 28 11.92 25.40 -11.93
C VAL A 28 12.73 26.58 -12.44
N VAL A 29 13.49 27.22 -11.56
CA VAL A 29 14.47 28.25 -11.91
C VAL A 29 15.87 27.63 -11.97
N ASP A 30 16.78 28.20 -12.78
CA ASP A 30 18.13 27.64 -12.96
C ASP A 30 19.15 28.23 -11.96
N CYS A 31 18.67 28.95 -10.96
CA CYS A 31 19.45 29.56 -9.89
C CYS A 31 18.88 29.22 -8.51
N ASN A 32 19.60 29.59 -7.46
CA ASN A 32 19.07 29.64 -6.10
C ASN A 32 18.49 31.05 -5.85
N SER A 33 17.19 31.15 -5.56
CA SER A 33 16.50 32.42 -5.34
C SER A 33 16.96 33.13 -4.07
N ASP A 34 17.34 32.39 -3.02
CA ASP A 34 17.95 32.94 -1.81
C ASP A 34 19.36 33.50 -2.07
N ASP A 35 19.99 33.13 -3.20
CA ASP A 35 21.24 33.70 -3.66
C ASP A 35 21.04 34.91 -4.57
N ALA A 36 20.22 34.75 -5.61
CA ALA A 36 20.01 35.71 -6.69
C ALA A 36 19.31 37.00 -6.24
N VAL A 37 18.23 36.88 -5.46
CA VAL A 37 17.46 38.06 -5.03
C VAL A 37 18.29 38.97 -4.11
N PRO A 38 19.01 38.46 -3.09
CA PRO A 38 19.88 39.32 -2.29
C PRO A 38 21.06 39.91 -3.07
N GLN A 39 21.58 39.21 -4.10
CA GLN A 39 22.62 39.77 -4.96
C GLN A 39 22.10 40.99 -5.72
N CYS A 40 20.91 40.89 -6.30
CA CYS A 40 20.24 42.00 -6.98
C CYS A 40 19.97 43.19 -6.04
N LEU A 41 19.66 42.93 -4.77
CA LEU A 41 19.43 43.93 -3.74
C LEU A 41 20.72 44.48 -3.09
N GLY A 42 21.90 44.02 -3.51
CA GLY A 42 23.19 44.43 -2.92
C GLY A 42 23.41 43.92 -1.48
N ARG A 43 22.77 42.82 -1.09
CA ARG A 43 22.80 42.22 0.25
C ARG A 43 23.64 40.93 0.36
N GLU A 44 24.32 40.52 -0.70
CA GLU A 44 25.19 39.34 -0.74
C GLU A 44 26.19 39.31 0.43
N LYS A 45 26.99 40.36 0.60
CA LYS A 45 27.99 40.44 1.69
C LYS A 45 27.37 40.34 3.08
N PHE A 46 26.20 40.95 3.28
CA PHE A 46 25.48 40.88 4.55
C PHE A 46 24.99 39.46 4.85
N ARG A 47 24.47 38.75 3.83
CA ARG A 47 24.11 37.32 3.95
C ARG A 47 25.32 36.47 4.33
N GLU A 48 26.45 36.65 3.64
CA GLU A 48 27.68 35.91 3.95
C GLU A 48 28.23 36.22 5.35
N GLU A 49 28.12 37.46 5.81
CA GLU A 49 28.51 37.85 7.18
C GLU A 49 27.63 37.17 8.23
N LEU A 50 26.31 37.10 8.02
CA LEU A 50 25.40 36.36 8.91
C LEU A 50 25.79 34.88 9.00
N LEU A 51 26.09 34.25 7.86
CA LEU A 51 26.52 32.85 7.78
C LEU A 51 27.89 32.59 8.43
N ARG A 52 28.80 33.58 8.39
CA ARG A 52 30.16 33.49 8.95
C ARG A 52 30.25 33.85 10.44
N SER A 53 29.19 34.38 11.05
CA SER A 53 29.24 34.81 12.46
C SER A 53 29.52 33.66 13.43
N GLU A 54 30.49 33.86 14.35
CA GLU A 54 31.02 32.85 15.29
C GLU A 54 30.01 32.38 16.36
N GLU A 55 28.81 32.96 16.43
CA GLU A 55 27.71 32.49 17.29
C GLU A 55 26.96 31.27 16.71
N GLY A 56 27.48 30.70 15.62
CA GLY A 56 27.32 29.31 15.19
C GLY A 56 26.00 28.65 15.57
N LYS A 57 24.91 29.02 14.89
CA LYS A 57 23.61 28.29 14.79
C LYS A 57 22.46 29.09 14.16
N ILE A 58 22.70 30.16 13.39
CA ILE A 58 21.58 30.87 12.74
C ILE A 58 20.98 29.94 11.66
N GLN A 59 19.73 29.55 11.86
CA GLN A 59 18.96 28.74 10.90
C GLN A 59 18.75 29.50 9.58
N TRP A 60 18.80 28.78 8.46
CA TRP A 60 18.75 29.36 7.11
C TRP A 60 17.56 30.32 6.90
N THR A 61 16.36 29.92 7.30
CA THR A 61 15.15 30.76 7.19
C THR A 61 15.28 32.08 7.95
N ASN A 62 15.99 32.12 9.07
CA ASN A 62 16.23 33.35 9.83
C ASN A 62 17.24 34.26 9.12
N VAL A 63 18.21 33.69 8.40
CA VAL A 63 19.12 34.44 7.53
C VAL A 63 18.31 35.10 6.40
N CYS A 64 17.46 34.32 5.71
CA CYS A 64 16.61 34.84 4.64
C CYS A 64 15.69 35.96 5.15
N ASP A 65 15.05 35.76 6.31
CA ASP A 65 14.22 36.78 6.96
C ASP A 65 14.98 38.08 7.25
N ALA A 66 16.19 37.99 7.81
CA ALA A 66 17.03 39.17 8.10
C ALA A 66 17.52 39.90 6.84
N VAL A 67 17.75 39.16 5.75
CA VAL A 67 18.21 39.71 4.47
C VAL A 67 17.11 40.54 3.81
N VAL A 68 15.86 40.04 3.79
CA VAL A 68 14.73 40.71 3.13
C VAL A 68 14.04 41.78 4.00
N ALA A 69 14.26 41.76 5.31
CA ALA A 69 13.61 42.63 6.28
C ALA A 69 13.47 44.12 5.91
N PRO A 70 14.48 44.82 5.33
CA PRO A 70 14.40 46.27 5.10
C PRO A 70 13.70 46.68 3.78
N PHE A 71 13.36 45.72 2.92
CA PHE A 71 12.81 45.99 1.59
C PHE A 71 11.29 45.93 1.59
N THR A 72 10.64 46.71 0.74
CA THR A 72 9.20 46.56 0.50
C THR A 72 8.91 45.35 -0.37
N LYS A 73 7.66 44.87 -0.36
CA LYS A 73 7.18 43.84 -1.27
C LYS A 73 7.54 44.16 -2.74
N GLN A 74 7.25 45.38 -3.21
CA GLN A 74 7.56 45.79 -4.58
C GLN A 74 9.06 45.70 -4.91
N GLN A 75 9.94 46.13 -4.00
CA GLN A 75 11.39 46.05 -4.23
C GLN A 75 11.87 44.59 -4.34
N LEU A 76 11.25 43.68 -3.59
CA LEU A 76 11.54 42.25 -3.67
C LEU A 76 11.03 41.65 -4.98
N GLU A 77 9.83 42.02 -5.43
CA GLU A 77 9.27 41.59 -6.73
C GLU A 77 10.13 42.07 -7.90
N ASP A 78 10.56 43.33 -7.88
CA ASP A 78 11.44 43.90 -8.92
C ASP A 78 12.78 43.14 -8.97
N ALA A 79 13.36 42.83 -7.79
CA ALA A 79 14.60 42.06 -7.69
C ALA A 79 14.46 40.60 -8.12
N VAL A 80 13.29 39.99 -7.93
CA VAL A 80 12.97 38.67 -8.48
C VAL A 80 12.98 38.71 -10.00
N ILE A 81 12.30 39.68 -10.60
CA ILE A 81 12.20 39.83 -12.07
C ILE A 81 13.57 40.06 -12.71
N GLU A 82 14.44 40.84 -12.05
CA GLU A 82 15.78 41.15 -12.56
C GLU A 82 16.78 40.02 -12.31
N GLY A 83 16.72 39.37 -11.13
CA GLY A 83 17.76 38.47 -10.67
C GLY A 83 17.53 36.97 -10.92
N ILE A 84 16.28 36.51 -11.03
CA ILE A 84 15.98 35.08 -11.16
C ILE A 84 16.13 34.63 -12.63
N GLU A 85 16.98 33.64 -12.84
CA GLU A 85 17.19 33.01 -14.15
C GLU A 85 16.34 31.74 -14.29
N MET A 86 15.72 31.54 -15.46
CA MET A 86 14.93 30.36 -15.78
C MET A 86 15.36 29.79 -17.14
N ASP A 87 15.43 28.45 -17.24
CA ASP A 87 15.67 27.78 -18.52
C ASP A 87 14.59 28.20 -19.54
N LYS A 88 15.03 28.61 -20.73
CA LYS A 88 14.17 29.09 -21.82
C LYS A 88 13.10 28.08 -22.25
N ASP A 89 13.34 26.78 -22.04
CA ASP A 89 12.44 25.69 -22.42
C ASP A 89 11.50 25.30 -21.25
N MET A 90 11.69 25.86 -20.04
CA MET A 90 10.82 25.59 -18.88
C MET A 90 9.35 25.97 -19.11
N PRO A 91 9.01 27.08 -19.80
CA PRO A 91 7.62 27.37 -20.18
C PRO A 91 6.95 26.22 -20.96
N ASP A 92 7.69 25.46 -21.76
CA ASP A 92 7.11 24.32 -22.50
C ASP A 92 6.76 23.13 -21.58
N VAL A 93 7.47 22.96 -20.46
CA VAL A 93 7.11 22.00 -19.40
C VAL A 93 5.73 22.36 -18.83
N PHE A 94 5.55 23.62 -18.41
CA PHE A 94 4.28 24.07 -17.83
C PHE A 94 3.15 24.11 -18.86
N ARG A 95 3.41 24.46 -20.13
CA ARG A 95 2.42 24.35 -21.22
C ARG A 95 1.99 22.91 -21.43
N PHE A 96 2.90 21.95 -21.34
CA PHE A 96 2.58 20.54 -21.46
C PHE A 96 1.68 20.06 -20.31
N LEU A 97 2.02 20.41 -19.07
CA LEU A 97 1.24 20.02 -17.88
C LEU A 97 -0.14 20.71 -17.83
N ALA A 98 -0.22 21.99 -18.22
CA ALA A 98 -1.45 22.78 -18.25
C ALA A 98 -2.51 22.23 -19.23
N GLN A 99 -2.13 21.37 -20.19
CA GLN A 99 -3.08 20.65 -21.05
C GLN A 99 -4.06 19.78 -20.25
N GLY A 100 -3.64 19.28 -19.08
CA GLY A 100 -4.50 18.53 -18.17
C GLY A 100 -5.53 19.42 -17.48
N HIS A 101 -5.17 20.67 -17.16
CA HIS A 101 -6.02 21.62 -16.42
C HIS A 101 -7.15 22.21 -17.29
N ALA A 102 -6.90 22.44 -18.59
CA ALA A 102 -7.87 23.03 -19.53
C ALA A 102 -9.19 22.25 -19.68
N ARG A 103 -9.28 21.01 -19.16
CA ARG A 103 -10.50 20.19 -19.12
C ARG A 103 -11.45 20.50 -17.98
N VAL A 104 -10.95 21.01 -16.85
CA VAL A 104 -11.77 21.23 -15.65
C VAL A 104 -12.71 22.43 -15.84
N VAL A 105 -12.35 23.36 -16.72
CA VAL A 105 -13.10 24.60 -16.97
C VAL A 105 -14.04 24.50 -18.19
N GLY A 106 -13.78 23.58 -19.12
CA GLY A 106 -14.56 23.42 -20.35
C GLY A 106 -15.29 22.08 -20.42
N GLY A 107 -16.57 22.06 -20.06
CA GLY A 107 -17.44 20.92 -20.33
C GLY A 107 -17.72 20.82 -21.83
N GLU A 108 -17.04 19.90 -22.52
CA GLU A 108 -17.58 19.16 -23.68
C GLU A 108 -16.58 18.08 -24.14
N GLY A 109 -17.11 16.86 -24.35
CA GLY A 109 -16.37 15.64 -24.66
C GLY A 109 -15.78 15.60 -26.07
N GLY A 110 -14.70 16.33 -26.29
CA GLY A 110 -13.80 16.16 -27.44
C GLY A 110 -12.61 15.27 -27.09
N GLY A 111 -12.49 14.11 -27.75
CA GLY A 111 -11.45 13.12 -27.50
C GLY A 111 -10.03 13.65 -27.71
N ASN A 112 -9.37 14.02 -26.62
CA ASN A 112 -7.92 14.23 -26.59
C ASN A 112 -7.26 13.23 -25.61
N SER A 113 -6.02 12.84 -25.86
CA SER A 113 -5.39 11.70 -25.18
C SER A 113 -4.70 12.05 -23.85
N PHE A 114 -4.74 13.30 -23.37
CA PHE A 114 -3.94 13.75 -22.22
C PHE A 114 -4.55 13.34 -20.85
N PRO A 115 -3.75 12.96 -19.83
CA PRO A 115 -4.26 12.65 -18.48
C PRO A 115 -4.59 13.91 -17.66
N ASP A 116 -5.36 13.74 -16.58
CA ASP A 116 -5.61 14.82 -15.61
C ASP A 116 -4.35 15.06 -14.76
N VAL A 117 -4.01 16.32 -14.53
CA VAL A 117 -2.77 16.73 -13.84
C VAL A 117 -3.07 17.81 -12.80
N GLU A 118 -2.54 17.65 -11.60
CA GLU A 118 -2.47 18.68 -10.57
C GLU A 118 -1.00 19.10 -10.39
N ILE A 119 -0.74 20.41 -10.44
CA ILE A 119 0.61 20.98 -10.28
C ILE A 119 0.70 21.62 -8.90
N ALA A 120 1.71 21.24 -8.11
CA ALA A 120 1.97 21.84 -6.81
C ALA A 120 3.46 22.17 -6.63
N PHE A 121 3.74 23.14 -5.77
CA PHE A 121 5.10 23.46 -5.32
C PHE A 121 5.28 23.03 -3.87
N ALA A 122 6.44 22.43 -3.57
CA ALA A 122 6.88 22.12 -2.22
C ALA A 122 8.35 22.50 -2.11
N SER A 123 8.63 23.75 -1.76
CA SER A 123 9.99 24.32 -1.78
C SER A 123 10.29 25.16 -0.54
N ASP A 124 11.50 25.04 -0.01
CA ASP A 124 12.03 25.84 1.11
C ASP A 124 12.46 27.26 0.71
N ALA A 125 12.22 27.66 -0.54
CA ALA A 125 12.31 29.04 -1.00
C ALA A 125 11.31 29.98 -0.27
N ASN A 126 11.34 31.26 -0.61
CA ASN A 126 10.38 32.26 -0.14
C ASN A 126 9.11 32.26 -1.01
N HIS A 127 7.93 32.19 -0.38
CA HIS A 127 6.64 32.17 -1.09
C HIS A 127 6.45 33.36 -2.04
N LEU A 128 6.88 34.56 -1.67
CA LEU A 128 6.81 35.74 -2.54
C LEU A 128 7.66 35.57 -3.80
N PHE A 129 8.84 34.97 -3.68
CA PHE A 129 9.76 34.79 -4.81
C PHE A 129 9.17 33.81 -5.83
N ILE A 130 8.55 32.72 -5.34
CA ILE A 130 7.84 31.76 -6.18
C ILE A 130 6.68 32.45 -6.92
N GLU A 131 5.82 33.19 -6.20
CA GLU A 131 4.67 33.85 -6.81
C GLU A 131 5.08 34.89 -7.85
N ALA A 132 6.02 35.77 -7.54
CA ALA A 132 6.50 36.80 -8.46
C ALA A 132 7.15 36.19 -9.72
N THR A 133 7.89 35.08 -9.56
CA THR A 133 8.47 34.34 -10.68
C THR A 133 7.38 33.73 -11.56
N ILE A 134 6.36 33.10 -10.96
CA ILE A 134 5.22 32.54 -11.71
C ILE A 134 4.50 33.65 -12.46
N ASP A 135 4.20 34.77 -11.82
CA ASP A 135 3.45 35.88 -12.43
C ASP A 135 4.23 36.55 -13.57
N HIS A 136 5.56 36.55 -13.50
CA HIS A 136 6.40 37.11 -14.56
C HIS A 136 6.63 36.12 -15.71
N HIS A 137 7.14 34.92 -15.40
CA HIS A 137 7.66 33.97 -16.40
C HIS A 137 6.64 32.91 -16.83
N LEU A 138 5.68 32.58 -15.97
CA LEU A 138 4.73 31.47 -16.15
C LEU A 138 3.28 31.93 -15.97
N SER A 139 2.97 33.20 -16.24
CA SER A 139 1.64 33.79 -16.02
C SER A 139 0.51 32.99 -16.67
N PHE A 140 0.78 32.40 -17.86
CA PHE A 140 -0.15 31.53 -18.57
C PHE A 140 -0.51 30.23 -17.83
N ALA A 141 0.31 29.80 -16.86
CA ALA A 141 0.14 28.57 -16.10
C ALA A 141 -0.33 28.81 -14.65
N ARG A 142 -0.48 30.07 -14.20
CA ARG A 142 -0.87 30.42 -12.82
C ARG A 142 -2.14 29.69 -12.38
N GLU A 143 -3.16 29.66 -13.24
CA GLU A 143 -4.43 28.98 -12.96
C GLU A 143 -4.28 27.45 -12.90
N SER A 144 -3.27 26.89 -13.58
CA SER A 144 -2.99 25.45 -13.56
C SER A 144 -2.21 25.00 -12.30
N ILE A 145 -1.59 25.94 -11.57
CA ILE A 145 -0.86 25.66 -10.33
C ILE A 145 -1.86 25.65 -9.17
N SER A 146 -2.05 24.47 -8.59
CA SER A 146 -3.12 24.23 -7.63
C SER A 146 -2.76 24.67 -6.23
N GLN A 147 -1.52 24.40 -5.79
CA GLN A 147 -1.07 24.68 -4.41
C GLN A 147 0.42 25.06 -4.40
N ILE A 148 0.80 26.04 -3.57
CA ILE A 148 2.19 26.42 -3.29
C ILE A 148 2.43 26.26 -1.79
N HIS A 149 3.33 25.34 -1.43
CA HIS A 149 3.81 25.14 -0.08
C HIS A 149 5.24 25.67 0.00
N SER A 150 5.46 26.73 0.78
CA SER A 150 6.73 27.44 0.88
C SER A 150 6.78 28.31 2.13
N ASN A 151 7.93 28.90 2.46
CA ASN A 151 8.08 29.73 3.66
C ASN A 151 7.21 31.00 3.54
N PRO A 152 6.25 31.23 4.45
CA PRO A 152 5.30 32.33 4.32
C PRO A 152 5.96 33.71 4.40
N PHE A 153 5.50 34.62 3.54
CA PHE A 153 5.90 36.03 3.51
C PHE A 153 4.81 36.93 4.12
N HIS A 154 5.23 37.93 4.89
CA HIS A 154 4.35 38.93 5.50
C HIS A 154 4.93 40.34 5.36
N GLU A 155 4.07 41.30 5.02
CA GLU A 155 4.40 42.72 5.17
C GLU A 155 4.21 43.14 6.64
N VAL A 156 5.14 43.92 7.16
CA VAL A 156 5.10 44.45 8.53
C VAL A 156 4.62 45.89 8.47
N ASN A 157 3.59 46.23 9.24
CA ASN A 157 3.08 47.59 9.31
C ASN A 157 3.83 48.38 10.40
N ASN A 158 4.16 49.64 10.12
CA ASN A 158 4.92 50.52 11.02
C ASN A 158 4.31 50.77 12.42
N GLY A 159 3.11 50.22 12.71
CA GLY A 159 2.47 50.25 14.03
C GLY A 159 2.96 49.20 15.02
N ASP A 160 3.74 48.21 14.57
CA ASP A 160 4.10 47.01 15.35
C ASP A 160 5.38 47.17 16.20
N GLY A 161 6.01 48.36 16.20
CA GLY A 161 7.18 48.65 17.05
C GLY A 161 8.49 47.95 16.66
N GLU A 162 8.56 47.30 15.49
CA GLU A 162 9.73 46.50 15.04
C GLU A 162 10.80 47.28 14.22
N GLY A 163 10.99 48.58 14.44
CA GLY A 163 12.09 49.36 13.82
C GLY A 163 11.98 49.54 12.29
N ASP A 164 13.11 49.56 11.57
CA ASP A 164 13.22 49.74 10.09
C ASP A 164 12.75 48.53 9.25
N ARG A 165 12.20 47.49 9.88
CA ARG A 165 11.72 46.27 9.20
C ARG A 165 10.41 46.55 8.48
N LYS A 166 10.33 46.11 7.22
CA LYS A 166 9.16 46.22 6.33
C LYS A 166 8.55 44.88 5.97
N CYS A 167 9.33 43.79 6.02
CA CYS A 167 8.86 42.45 5.66
C CYS A 167 9.38 41.37 6.61
N ARG A 168 8.71 40.22 6.62
CA ARG A 168 9.08 39.04 7.40
C ARG A 168 8.84 37.75 6.60
N VAL A 169 9.77 36.82 6.71
CA VAL A 169 9.64 35.43 6.25
C VAL A 169 9.59 34.53 7.47
N THR A 170 8.63 33.61 7.50
CA THR A 170 8.45 32.68 8.62
C THR A 170 8.66 31.24 8.20
N TRP A 171 8.76 30.38 9.20
CA TRP A 171 8.93 28.95 9.03
C TRP A 171 7.64 28.31 8.51
N TYR A 172 7.78 27.33 7.61
CA TYR A 172 6.62 26.57 7.11
C TYR A 172 6.02 25.67 8.22
N GLU A 173 6.87 24.96 8.98
CA GLU A 173 6.48 24.24 10.20
C GLU A 173 7.07 24.97 11.43
N PRO A 174 6.38 25.99 11.97
CA PRO A 174 6.92 26.79 13.09
C PRO A 174 7.13 25.97 14.37
N THR A 175 6.41 24.86 14.53
CA THR A 175 6.56 23.92 15.65
C THR A 175 7.53 22.77 15.35
N GLY A 176 8.17 22.76 14.17
CA GLY A 176 8.90 21.61 13.64
C GLY A 176 7.98 20.42 13.35
N HIS A 177 8.59 19.28 13.04
CA HIS A 177 7.89 18.03 12.73
C HIS A 177 8.73 16.80 13.09
N ASP A 178 8.06 15.65 13.28
CA ASP A 178 8.68 14.38 13.68
C ASP A 178 8.91 13.45 12.48
N CYS A 179 9.81 13.86 11.58
CA CYS A 179 10.26 13.03 10.46
C CYS A 179 11.69 12.60 10.72
N ARG A 180 11.95 11.29 10.84
CA ARG A 180 13.31 10.77 11.10
C ARG A 180 14.34 11.27 10.10
N SER A 181 13.98 11.37 8.81
CA SER A 181 14.88 11.89 7.76
C SER A 181 15.19 13.38 7.90
N CYS A 182 14.33 14.14 8.57
CA CYS A 182 14.52 15.58 8.77
C CYS A 182 15.05 15.89 10.17
N ALA A 183 14.81 15.02 11.16
CA ALA A 183 15.14 15.21 12.56
C ALA A 183 16.65 15.26 12.84
N ASP A 184 17.49 14.75 11.93
CA ASP A 184 18.94 14.92 11.97
C ASP A 184 19.37 16.39 11.80
N ARG A 185 18.45 17.28 11.43
CA ARG A 185 18.63 18.73 11.35
C ARG A 185 17.98 19.35 12.59
N ASP A 186 18.77 19.92 13.50
CA ASP A 186 18.27 20.61 14.70
C ASP A 186 17.11 21.58 14.32
N HIS A 187 15.88 21.24 14.72
CA HIS A 187 14.62 21.96 14.39
C HIS A 187 14.29 22.02 12.88
N PRO A 188 13.61 21.01 12.31
CA PRO A 188 13.41 20.94 10.86
C PRO A 188 12.24 21.83 10.38
N ASN A 189 12.52 22.77 9.47
CA ASN A 189 11.57 23.78 8.98
C ASN A 189 10.46 23.24 8.05
N MET A 190 10.79 22.38 7.08
CA MET A 190 9.85 21.93 6.05
C MET A 190 10.04 20.45 5.73
N CYS A 191 8.95 19.72 5.58
CA CYS A 191 8.97 18.30 5.20
C CYS A 191 8.22 18.07 3.90
N LYS A 192 8.97 17.87 2.81
CA LYS A 192 8.41 17.58 1.47
C LYS A 192 7.53 16.31 1.48
N SER A 193 7.84 15.31 2.32
CA SER A 193 6.99 14.12 2.51
C SER A 193 5.64 14.42 3.19
N LEU A 194 5.63 15.27 4.22
CA LEU A 194 4.36 15.66 4.87
C LEU A 194 3.51 16.52 3.94
N ILE A 195 4.14 17.35 3.11
CA ILE A 195 3.44 18.14 2.09
C ILE A 195 2.81 17.23 1.04
N ILE A 196 3.54 16.25 0.50
CA ILE A 196 2.95 15.25 -0.43
C ILE A 196 1.77 14.52 0.23
N ALA A 197 1.90 14.12 1.50
CA ALA A 197 0.80 13.49 2.23
C ALA A 197 -0.43 14.41 2.37
N ARG A 198 -0.23 15.71 2.61
CA ARG A 198 -1.30 16.72 2.63
C ARG A 198 -1.94 16.91 1.27
N LEU A 199 -1.14 16.97 0.21
CA LEU A 199 -1.61 17.09 -1.18
C LEU A 199 -2.44 15.86 -1.58
N LEU A 200 -1.99 14.64 -1.24
CA LEU A 200 -2.76 13.42 -1.47
C LEU A 200 -4.08 13.38 -0.67
N HIS A 201 -4.14 14.09 0.46
CA HIS A 201 -5.37 14.22 1.25
C HIS A 201 -6.34 15.27 0.68
N SER A 202 -5.83 16.36 0.10
CA SER A 202 -6.66 17.46 -0.43
C SER A 202 -6.99 17.30 -1.92
N THR A 203 -6.23 16.50 -2.67
CA THR A 203 -6.42 16.30 -4.10
C THR A 203 -7.74 15.61 -4.42
N ARG A 204 -8.34 16.00 -5.55
CA ARG A 204 -9.50 15.33 -6.14
C ARG A 204 -9.13 14.39 -7.29
N LEU A 205 -7.83 14.24 -7.56
CA LEU A 205 -7.33 13.39 -8.63
C LEU A 205 -7.76 11.93 -8.46
N ILE A 206 -8.02 11.26 -9.59
CA ILE A 206 -8.35 9.83 -9.62
C ILE A 206 -7.08 9.02 -9.74
N ASP A 207 -6.77 8.26 -8.69
CA ASP A 207 -5.66 7.31 -8.69
C ASP A 207 -4.29 7.98 -9.03
N PRO A 208 -3.91 9.07 -8.34
CA PRO A 208 -2.78 9.90 -8.76
C PRO A 208 -1.45 9.16 -8.59
N THR A 209 -0.64 9.25 -9.63
CA THR A 209 0.80 8.92 -9.56
C THR A 209 1.56 10.18 -9.23
N VAL A 210 2.36 10.13 -8.16
CA VAL A 210 3.15 11.27 -7.72
C VAL A 210 4.43 11.34 -8.54
N ILE A 211 4.69 12.49 -9.14
CA ILE A 211 5.96 12.82 -9.78
C ILE A 211 6.55 13.97 -8.97
N PHE A 212 7.54 13.68 -8.16
CA PHE A 212 8.32 14.72 -7.49
C PHE A 212 9.49 15.13 -8.38
N VAL A 213 9.74 16.42 -8.54
CA VAL A 213 10.84 16.98 -9.33
C VAL A 213 11.70 17.83 -8.43
N GLY A 214 13.00 17.54 -8.35
CA GLY A 214 13.91 18.24 -7.45
C GLY A 214 15.38 17.98 -7.77
N ASP A 215 16.25 18.67 -7.05
CA ASP A 215 17.71 18.71 -7.24
C ASP A 215 18.50 18.52 -5.92
N GLY A 216 17.91 18.87 -4.78
CA GLY A 216 18.60 19.00 -3.50
C GLY A 216 18.59 17.75 -2.62
N GLU A 217 19.47 17.69 -1.62
CA GLU A 217 19.46 16.58 -0.65
C GLU A 217 18.18 16.57 0.22
N ASN A 218 17.57 17.73 0.44
CA ASN A 218 16.25 17.87 1.08
C ASN A 218 15.13 17.13 0.32
N ASP A 219 15.30 16.88 -0.99
CA ASP A 219 14.37 16.09 -1.84
C ASP A 219 14.48 14.58 -1.65
N TYR A 220 15.47 14.11 -0.88
CA TYR A 220 15.60 12.69 -0.59
C TYR A 220 14.51 12.20 0.38
N CYS A 221 13.96 13.09 1.19
CA CYS A 221 12.94 12.75 2.18
C CYS A 221 11.70 12.08 1.55
N PRO A 222 11.09 12.62 0.46
CA PRO A 222 10.04 11.94 -0.29
C PRO A 222 10.37 10.52 -0.75
N VAL A 223 11.61 10.26 -1.21
CA VAL A 223 12.06 8.95 -1.70
C VAL A 223 12.00 7.89 -0.59
N LEU A 224 12.26 8.31 0.65
CA LEU A 224 12.28 7.43 1.83
C LEU A 224 10.92 7.25 2.49
N ASN A 225 10.03 8.23 2.40
CA ASN A 225 8.86 8.31 3.28
C ASN A 225 7.52 8.40 2.54
N ALA A 226 7.49 8.88 1.30
CA ALA A 226 6.23 9.20 0.59
C ALA A 226 6.08 8.51 -0.78
N LEU A 227 7.13 8.43 -1.59
CA LEU A 227 7.04 7.98 -2.98
C LEU A 227 6.98 6.45 -3.08
N ARG A 228 5.81 5.91 -3.41
CA ARG A 228 5.48 4.48 -3.50
C ARG A 228 6.11 3.84 -4.74
N PRO A 229 6.09 2.50 -4.90
CA PRO A 229 6.70 1.82 -6.06
C PRO A 229 6.20 2.28 -7.43
N ARG A 230 4.96 2.76 -7.50
CA ARG A 230 4.35 3.35 -8.70
C ARG A 230 4.77 4.80 -8.99
N ASP A 231 5.22 5.52 -7.96
CA ASP A 231 5.54 6.96 -8.03
C ASP A 231 6.95 7.16 -8.59
N CYS A 232 7.30 8.43 -8.88
CA CYS A 232 8.56 8.78 -9.51
C CYS A 232 9.22 10.00 -8.85
N ILE A 233 10.55 9.96 -8.73
CA ILE A 233 11.41 11.12 -8.51
C ILE A 233 12.13 11.46 -9.82
N LEU A 234 12.04 12.71 -10.26
CA LEU A 234 12.86 13.28 -11.34
C LEU A 234 13.98 14.08 -10.70
N ALA A 235 15.14 13.43 -10.58
CA ALA A 235 16.32 13.95 -9.90
C ALA A 235 17.24 14.69 -10.88
N ARG A 236 17.62 15.93 -10.53
CA ARG A 236 18.53 16.73 -11.36
C ARG A 236 19.94 16.14 -11.37
N ARG A 237 20.50 15.92 -12.56
CA ARG A 237 21.82 15.31 -12.75
C ARG A 237 22.91 16.18 -12.14
N ASN A 238 23.85 15.52 -11.46
CA ASN A 238 25.04 16.10 -10.82
C ASN A 238 24.78 17.00 -9.60
N PHE A 239 23.52 17.20 -9.23
CA PHE A 239 23.14 17.85 -7.98
C PHE A 239 23.12 16.85 -6.81
N SER A 240 22.90 17.35 -5.60
CA SER A 240 23.00 16.58 -4.36
C SER A 240 22.03 15.41 -4.32
N ILE A 241 20.81 15.54 -4.86
CA ILE A 241 19.84 14.43 -4.94
C ILE A 241 20.39 13.25 -5.75
N HIS A 242 21.04 13.53 -6.88
CA HIS A 242 21.60 12.50 -7.75
C HIS A 242 22.75 11.76 -7.04
N LYS A 243 23.60 12.50 -6.32
CA LYS A 243 24.68 11.93 -5.51
C LYS A 243 24.12 11.03 -4.41
N ALA A 244 23.12 11.47 -3.67
CA ALA A 244 22.46 10.69 -2.61
C ALA A 244 21.79 9.41 -3.15
N LEU A 245 21.20 9.46 -4.35
CA LEU A 245 20.59 8.29 -5.00
C LEU A 245 21.62 7.29 -5.55
N ALA A 246 22.84 7.74 -5.83
CA ALA A 246 23.95 6.91 -6.32
C ALA A 246 24.81 6.34 -5.18
N ASP A 247 24.92 7.04 -4.06
CA ASP A 247 25.81 6.70 -2.95
C ASP A 247 25.35 5.43 -2.21
N PRO A 248 26.23 4.40 -2.10
CA PRO A 248 25.90 3.20 -1.39
C PRO A 248 25.62 3.33 0.11
N SER A 249 26.04 4.43 0.73
CA SER A 249 25.87 4.74 2.15
C SER A 249 24.46 5.23 2.51
N TYR A 250 23.72 5.80 1.55
CA TYR A 250 22.37 6.31 1.77
C TYR A 250 21.31 5.21 1.72
N THR A 251 20.26 5.30 2.54
CA THR A 251 19.14 4.35 2.48
C THR A 251 18.35 4.50 1.19
N SER A 252 18.22 3.45 0.38
CA SER A 252 17.50 3.52 -0.89
C SER A 252 15.98 3.53 -0.77
N GLY A 253 15.31 4.16 -1.74
CA GLY A 253 13.84 4.16 -1.87
C GLY A 253 13.28 3.09 -2.82
N CYS A 254 11.95 2.95 -2.88
CA CYS A 254 11.27 1.98 -3.75
C CYS A 254 10.67 2.57 -5.04
N CYS A 255 10.61 3.90 -5.13
CA CYS A 255 10.04 4.60 -6.28
C CYS A 255 10.95 4.55 -7.53
N ARG A 256 10.37 4.93 -8.67
CA ARG A 256 11.11 5.05 -9.93
C ARG A 256 11.97 6.31 -9.92
N VAL A 257 13.19 6.22 -10.43
CA VAL A 257 14.09 7.37 -10.59
C VAL A 257 14.26 7.70 -12.07
N GLY A 258 13.92 8.93 -12.45
CA GLY A 258 14.30 9.56 -13.72
C GLY A 258 15.35 10.63 -13.48
N LEU A 259 16.25 10.83 -14.44
CA LEU A 259 17.35 11.80 -14.35
C LEU A 259 17.23 12.83 -15.47
N TRP A 260 17.35 14.11 -15.13
CA TRP A 260 17.25 15.24 -16.06
C TRP A 260 18.35 16.27 -15.83
N GLU A 261 18.81 16.94 -16.89
CA GLU A 261 19.83 18.01 -16.80
C GLU A 261 19.25 19.42 -17.04
N ASN A 262 18.25 19.52 -17.93
CA ASN A 262 17.62 20.77 -18.38
C ASN A 262 16.11 20.57 -18.61
N ALA A 263 15.38 21.65 -18.88
CA ALA A 263 13.93 21.62 -19.05
C ALA A 263 13.45 20.71 -20.21
N LYS A 264 14.25 20.59 -21.28
CA LYS A 264 13.92 19.71 -22.41
C LYS A 264 13.96 18.23 -22.03
N GLU A 265 14.97 17.80 -21.26
CA GLU A 265 15.04 16.43 -20.73
C GLU A 265 13.91 16.16 -19.72
N MET A 266 13.60 17.13 -18.85
CA MET A 266 12.49 17.05 -17.92
C MET A 266 11.16 16.85 -18.65
N LEU A 267 10.90 17.64 -19.70
CA LEU A 267 9.72 17.50 -20.56
C LEU A 267 9.65 16.10 -21.21
N SER A 268 10.77 15.57 -21.68
CA SER A 268 10.82 14.21 -22.22
C SER A 268 10.53 13.13 -21.17
N CYS A 269 11.02 13.30 -19.93
CA CYS A 269 10.69 12.41 -18.81
C CYS A 269 9.18 12.41 -18.55
N LEU A 270 8.58 13.60 -18.44
CA LEU A 270 7.14 13.76 -18.20
C LEU A 270 6.31 13.15 -19.33
N LYS A 271 6.67 13.39 -20.60
CA LYS A 271 6.03 12.77 -21.77
C LYS A 271 6.08 11.25 -21.74
N GLN A 272 7.21 10.68 -21.32
CA GLN A 272 7.35 9.22 -21.21
C GLN A 272 6.49 8.66 -20.07
N LEU A 273 6.48 9.32 -18.90
CA LEU A 273 5.69 8.90 -17.73
C LEU A 273 4.18 9.02 -17.97
N MET A 274 3.73 10.06 -18.68
CA MET A 274 2.33 10.36 -18.95
C MET A 274 1.80 9.72 -20.24
N SER A 275 2.56 8.78 -20.83
CA SER A 275 2.15 8.13 -22.07
C SER A 275 0.91 7.24 -21.89
N PRO A 276 -0.03 7.19 -22.85
CA PRO A 276 -1.34 6.54 -22.65
C PRO A 276 -1.32 5.01 -22.43
N GLY A 277 -0.21 4.33 -22.75
CA GLY A 277 -0.09 2.86 -22.68
C GLY A 277 0.03 2.27 -21.27
N LEU A 278 -0.08 3.08 -20.21
CA LEU A 278 0.11 2.67 -18.81
C LEU A 278 -1.16 2.78 -17.95
N ARG A 279 -2.32 3.03 -18.57
CA ARG A 279 -3.56 3.30 -17.84
C ARG A 279 -4.23 2.03 -17.36
N LEU A 280 -4.76 2.08 -16.13
CA LEU A 280 -5.37 0.94 -15.46
C LEU A 280 -6.88 0.87 -15.71
N PRO A 281 -7.44 -0.35 -15.77
CA PRO A 281 -8.88 -0.52 -15.88
C PRO A 281 -9.62 -0.01 -14.64
N THR A 282 -10.92 0.19 -14.81
CA THR A 282 -11.86 0.61 -13.77
C THR A 282 -11.83 -0.27 -12.53
N LEU A 283 -11.80 0.36 -11.35
CA LEU A 283 -12.03 -0.32 -10.08
C LEU A 283 -13.42 -0.95 -10.04
N VAL A 284 -13.49 -2.17 -9.53
CA VAL A 284 -14.74 -2.86 -9.26
C VAL A 284 -15.40 -2.22 -8.05
N ARG A 285 -16.66 -1.77 -8.16
CA ARG A 285 -17.43 -1.22 -7.02
C ARG A 285 -18.29 -2.28 -6.36
N PHE A 286 -18.71 -2.06 -5.12
CA PHE A 286 -19.68 -2.93 -4.46
C PHE A 286 -20.96 -3.12 -5.29
N LYS A 287 -21.34 -2.12 -6.08
CA LYS A 287 -22.49 -2.18 -6.97
C LYS A 287 -22.21 -1.43 -8.27
N ASP A 288 -21.95 -2.16 -9.34
CA ASP A 288 -21.73 -1.56 -10.67
C ASP A 288 -22.96 -1.70 -11.57
N VAL A 289 -23.63 -2.86 -11.52
CA VAL A 289 -24.70 -3.23 -12.46
C VAL A 289 -25.93 -3.78 -11.78
N GLY A 290 -25.87 -4.44 -10.63
CA GLY A 290 -27.11 -5.00 -10.10
C GLY A 290 -26.98 -5.73 -8.78
N PRO A 291 -28.12 -6.08 -8.16
CA PRO A 291 -28.13 -6.72 -6.85
C PRO A 291 -27.63 -8.18 -6.88
N HIS A 292 -27.41 -8.74 -8.06
CA HIS A 292 -27.00 -10.13 -8.25
C HIS A 292 -25.49 -10.33 -8.37
N GLU A 293 -24.73 -9.24 -8.50
CA GLU A 293 -23.27 -9.28 -8.46
C GLU A 293 -22.81 -9.86 -7.13
N PHE A 294 -21.79 -10.71 -7.13
CA PHE A 294 -21.35 -11.37 -5.88
C PHE A 294 -20.93 -10.36 -4.81
N ARG A 295 -20.32 -9.25 -5.24
CA ARG A 295 -19.96 -8.10 -4.40
C ARG A 295 -21.16 -7.33 -3.85
N ALA A 296 -22.25 -7.19 -4.61
CA ALA A 296 -23.50 -6.58 -4.13
C ALA A 296 -24.19 -7.47 -3.09
N VAL A 297 -24.17 -8.80 -3.29
CA VAL A 297 -24.62 -9.79 -2.30
C VAL A 297 -23.71 -9.77 -1.06
N THR A 298 -22.40 -9.59 -1.25
CA THR A 298 -21.45 -9.49 -0.14
C THR A 298 -21.77 -8.28 0.73
N LEU A 299 -22.01 -7.11 0.15
CA LEU A 299 -22.43 -5.89 0.85
C LEU A 299 -23.75 -6.07 1.60
N SER A 300 -24.80 -6.49 0.89
CA SER A 300 -26.17 -6.47 1.42
C SER A 300 -26.52 -7.65 2.33
N THR A 301 -25.75 -8.74 2.25
CA THR A 301 -26.06 -9.99 2.97
C THR A 301 -24.90 -10.47 3.84
N ARG A 302 -23.71 -10.69 3.27
CA ARG A 302 -22.61 -11.37 3.98
C ARG A 302 -22.00 -10.48 5.07
N MET A 303 -21.75 -9.21 4.76
CA MET A 303 -21.21 -8.23 5.73
C MET A 303 -22.15 -8.05 6.94
N PRO A 304 -23.47 -7.81 6.76
CA PRO A 304 -24.43 -7.81 7.86
C PRO A 304 -24.45 -9.09 8.70
N GLN A 305 -24.38 -10.27 8.06
CA GLN A 305 -24.35 -11.55 8.78
C GLN A 305 -23.11 -11.68 9.67
N VAL A 306 -21.94 -11.25 9.18
CA VAL A 306 -20.70 -11.23 9.96
C VAL A 306 -20.85 -10.30 11.16
N LEU A 307 -21.35 -9.08 10.98
CA LEU A 307 -21.59 -8.14 12.08
C LEU A 307 -22.55 -8.72 13.13
N SER A 308 -23.72 -9.20 12.70
CA SER A 308 -24.74 -9.71 13.61
C SER A 308 -24.27 -10.90 14.42
N ARG A 309 -23.61 -11.88 13.77
CA ARG A 309 -23.07 -13.06 14.47
C ARG A 309 -22.00 -12.65 15.48
N THR A 310 -21.01 -11.88 15.04
CA THR A 310 -19.88 -11.49 15.89
C THR A 310 -20.36 -10.62 17.06
N LEU A 311 -21.29 -9.70 16.83
CA LEU A 311 -21.86 -8.87 17.89
C LEU A 311 -22.60 -9.73 18.92
N ALA A 312 -23.39 -10.72 18.47
CA ALA A 312 -24.11 -11.63 19.36
C ALA A 312 -23.15 -12.43 20.24
N ASP A 313 -22.07 -12.97 19.67
CA ASP A 313 -21.07 -13.75 20.41
C ASP A 313 -20.25 -12.90 21.41
N ASN A 314 -20.25 -11.57 21.25
CA ASN A 314 -19.42 -10.64 22.01
C ASN A 314 -20.22 -9.58 22.79
N ALA A 315 -21.56 -9.71 22.86
CA ALA A 315 -22.45 -8.63 23.30
C ALA A 315 -22.18 -8.13 24.73
N ALA A 316 -21.65 -8.99 25.61
CA ALA A 316 -21.31 -8.61 26.99
C ALA A 316 -20.13 -7.63 27.07
N GLU A 317 -19.23 -7.64 26.09
CA GLU A 317 -17.95 -6.94 26.10
C GLU A 317 -17.97 -5.66 25.25
N VAL A 318 -18.95 -5.51 24.35
CA VAL A 318 -19.12 -4.31 23.52
C VAL A 318 -19.84 -3.20 24.31
N SER A 319 -19.39 -1.95 24.20
CA SER A 319 -20.03 -0.81 24.87
C SER A 319 -21.46 -0.56 24.34
N PRO A 320 -22.34 0.13 25.09
CA PRO A 320 -23.67 0.49 24.59
C PRO A 320 -23.63 1.32 23.30
N GLU A 321 -22.67 2.25 23.20
CA GLU A 321 -22.49 3.06 22.00
C GLU A 321 -21.94 2.24 20.83
N GLY A 322 -20.96 1.36 21.08
CA GLY A 322 -20.47 0.42 20.06
C GLY A 322 -21.59 -0.45 19.50
N ARG A 323 -22.48 -0.97 20.37
CA ARG A 323 -23.69 -1.72 19.96
C ARG A 323 -24.62 -0.88 19.07
N ARG A 324 -24.95 0.34 19.50
CA ARG A 324 -25.81 1.25 18.73
C ARG A 324 -25.23 1.53 17.34
N LEU A 325 -23.94 1.82 17.25
CA LEU A 325 -23.25 2.09 15.99
C LEU A 325 -23.16 0.85 15.09
N MET A 326 -23.01 -0.34 15.68
CA MET A 326 -23.05 -1.62 14.96
C MET A 326 -24.43 -1.91 14.36
N ASP A 327 -25.52 -1.67 15.11
CA ASP A 327 -26.89 -1.85 14.61
C ASP A 327 -27.17 -0.92 13.42
N VAL A 328 -26.70 0.33 13.49
CA VAL A 328 -26.77 1.29 12.37
C VAL A 328 -25.98 0.78 11.17
N LEU A 329 -24.73 0.33 11.37
CA LEU A 329 -23.88 -0.18 10.30
C LEU A 329 -24.48 -1.43 9.61
N ILE A 330 -25.12 -2.32 10.37
CA ILE A 330 -25.85 -3.48 9.84
C ILE A 330 -26.95 -3.04 8.89
N GLU A 331 -27.73 -2.01 9.26
CA GLU A 331 -28.83 -1.53 8.44
C GLU A 331 -28.34 -0.75 7.22
N ASP A 332 -27.35 0.12 7.40
CA ASP A 332 -26.76 0.91 6.30
C ASP A 332 -26.12 0.00 5.24
N THR A 333 -25.43 -1.08 5.64
CA THR A 333 -24.87 -2.02 4.65
C THR A 333 -25.96 -2.80 3.90
N LYS A 334 -27.06 -3.20 4.55
CA LYS A 334 -28.21 -3.86 3.90
C LYS A 334 -28.91 -2.94 2.90
N GLN A 335 -29.13 -1.68 3.28
CA GLN A 335 -29.92 -0.72 2.51
C GLN A 335 -29.09 0.12 1.53
N ASN A 336 -27.77 -0.13 1.42
CA ASN A 336 -26.87 0.75 0.68
C ASN A 336 -26.96 2.21 1.19
N GLY A 337 -26.98 2.36 2.51
CA GLY A 337 -27.00 3.61 3.25
C GLY A 337 -25.66 4.36 3.22
N PRO A 338 -25.58 5.50 3.91
CA PRO A 338 -24.36 6.32 3.97
C PRO A 338 -23.20 5.58 4.63
N VAL A 339 -21.99 5.87 4.17
CA VAL A 339 -20.75 5.38 4.78
C VAL A 339 -20.45 6.20 6.03
N PRO A 340 -20.28 5.58 7.21
CA PRO A 340 -20.01 6.32 8.44
C PRO A 340 -18.56 6.85 8.46
N SER A 341 -18.33 7.95 9.17
CA SER A 341 -16.99 8.36 9.57
C SER A 341 -16.46 7.43 10.68
N LEU A 342 -15.15 7.39 10.86
CA LEU A 342 -14.57 6.61 11.95
C LEU A 342 -14.83 7.30 13.29
N PRO A 343 -14.87 6.56 14.42
CA PRO A 343 -14.99 7.17 15.74
C PRO A 343 -14.01 8.33 15.92
N GLY A 344 -14.49 9.49 16.38
CA GLY A 344 -13.66 10.69 16.56
C GLY A 344 -13.42 11.54 15.30
N GLN A 345 -13.91 11.14 14.13
CA GLN A 345 -13.96 12.01 12.94
C GLN A 345 -15.32 12.71 12.82
N SER A 346 -15.29 14.02 12.59
CA SER A 346 -16.51 14.82 12.35
C SER A 346 -17.12 14.58 10.97
N VAL A 347 -16.31 14.14 9.99
CA VAL A 347 -16.68 13.93 8.58
C VAL A 347 -15.92 12.72 8.03
N VAL A 348 -16.43 12.09 6.97
CA VAL A 348 -15.70 11.02 6.27
C VAL A 348 -14.44 11.59 5.60
N SER A 349 -13.41 10.77 5.45
CA SER A 349 -12.14 11.19 4.82
C SER A 349 -12.34 11.69 3.38
N PRO A 350 -11.51 12.62 2.87
CA PRO A 350 -11.67 13.17 1.52
C PRO A 350 -11.74 12.13 0.40
N TRP A 351 -10.96 11.04 0.49
CA TRP A 351 -11.04 9.95 -0.50
C TRP A 351 -12.41 9.28 -0.54
N LEU A 352 -13.16 9.21 0.58
CA LEU A 352 -14.54 8.73 0.61
C LEU A 352 -15.49 9.78 0.01
N GLN A 353 -15.30 11.05 0.35
CA GLN A 353 -16.12 12.15 -0.19
C GLN A 353 -16.07 12.20 -1.73
N ALA A 354 -14.90 11.88 -2.30
CA ALA A 354 -14.69 11.71 -3.74
C ALA A 354 -15.66 10.70 -4.38
N TYR A 355 -16.19 9.74 -3.62
CA TYR A 355 -17.18 8.78 -4.11
C TYR A 355 -18.63 9.25 -4.08
N ALA A 356 -18.94 10.32 -3.36
CA ALA A 356 -20.31 10.75 -3.16
C ALA A 356 -21.00 11.20 -4.46
N SER A 357 -20.24 11.73 -5.42
CA SER A 357 -20.76 12.17 -6.73
C SER A 357 -20.87 11.04 -7.77
N THR A 358 -20.50 9.80 -7.43
CA THR A 358 -20.52 8.68 -8.38
C THR A 358 -21.94 8.25 -8.69
N VAL A 359 -22.28 8.12 -9.97
CA VAL A 359 -23.60 7.62 -10.36
C VAL A 359 -23.77 6.17 -9.91
N GLU A 360 -24.85 5.90 -9.18
CA GLU A 360 -25.28 4.56 -8.80
C GLU A 360 -26.13 3.91 -9.91
N PHE A 361 -26.10 2.58 -9.98
CA PHE A 361 -26.91 1.84 -10.95
C PHE A 361 -28.42 2.02 -10.74
N ASP A 362 -28.88 2.09 -9.48
CA ASP A 362 -30.31 2.03 -9.15
C ASP A 362 -31.01 3.40 -9.19
N HIS A 363 -30.29 4.51 -9.22
CA HIS A 363 -30.86 5.85 -9.18
C HIS A 363 -30.27 6.75 -10.27
N ALA A 364 -31.12 7.15 -11.23
CA ALA A 364 -30.88 8.32 -12.04
C ALA A 364 -30.75 9.52 -11.09
N ALA A 365 -29.50 9.96 -10.87
CA ALA A 365 -29.13 11.14 -10.11
C ALA A 365 -29.81 11.28 -8.73
N HIS A 366 -29.10 10.87 -7.68
CA HIS A 366 -29.09 11.77 -6.51
C HIS A 366 -28.51 13.10 -7.01
N GLN A 367 -29.38 14.03 -7.44
CA GLN A 367 -29.02 15.43 -7.51
C GLN A 367 -28.75 15.84 -6.08
N ILE A 368 -27.47 15.78 -5.68
CA ILE A 368 -27.01 16.60 -4.56
C ILE A 368 -27.35 18.02 -4.99
N GLY A 369 -28.35 18.63 -4.37
CA GLY A 369 -28.74 20.00 -4.70
C GLY A 369 -27.48 20.87 -4.67
N GLU A 370 -27.26 21.66 -5.72
CA GLU A 370 -26.03 22.44 -5.98
C GLU A 370 -25.62 23.44 -4.87
N HIS A 371 -26.27 23.42 -3.71
CA HIS A 371 -26.14 24.42 -2.65
C HIS A 371 -26.03 23.86 -1.21
N SER A 372 -25.73 22.58 -1.02
CA SER A 372 -25.39 22.06 0.32
C SER A 372 -23.94 22.43 0.70
N LYS A 373 -23.76 23.24 1.74
CA LYS A 373 -22.45 23.51 2.37
C LYS A 373 -21.90 22.33 3.21
N ALA A 374 -22.62 21.21 3.28
CA ALA A 374 -22.19 20.03 4.05
C ALA A 374 -21.33 19.08 3.19
N PRO A 375 -20.28 18.45 3.75
CA PRO A 375 -19.42 17.53 3.01
C PRO A 375 -20.21 16.33 2.49
N ALA A 376 -19.96 15.98 1.22
CA ALA A 376 -20.70 14.92 0.54
C ALA A 376 -20.29 13.55 1.09
N VAL A 377 -21.27 12.76 1.58
CA VAL A 377 -21.05 11.42 2.14
C VAL A 377 -21.45 10.38 1.09
N PRO A 378 -20.57 9.42 0.72
CA PRO A 378 -20.93 8.38 -0.22
C PRO A 378 -21.84 7.33 0.44
N ARG A 379 -22.54 6.57 -0.38
CA ARG A 379 -23.19 5.30 -0.02
C ARG A 379 -22.26 4.13 -0.27
N TRP A 380 -22.46 3.02 0.44
CA TRP A 380 -21.58 1.85 0.37
C TRP A 380 -21.38 1.29 -1.05
N GLY A 381 -22.44 1.23 -1.85
CA GLY A 381 -22.46 0.73 -3.21
C GLY A 381 -21.66 1.58 -4.20
N GLN A 382 -21.42 2.86 -3.87
CA GLN A 382 -20.56 3.75 -4.66
C GLN A 382 -19.08 3.41 -4.47
N LEU A 383 -18.68 2.82 -3.34
CA LEU A 383 -17.28 2.55 -3.04
C LEU A 383 -16.72 1.39 -3.89
N PRO A 384 -15.41 1.41 -4.18
CA PRO A 384 -14.70 0.25 -4.71
C PRO A 384 -14.85 -0.90 -3.72
N TRP A 385 -15.10 -2.11 -4.21
CA TRP A 385 -15.34 -3.25 -3.35
C TRP A 385 -14.15 -3.52 -2.42
N LEU A 386 -12.93 -3.58 -2.95
CA LEU A 386 -11.74 -3.81 -2.14
C LEU A 386 -11.55 -2.78 -1.03
N GLN A 387 -11.46 -1.50 -1.39
CA GLN A 387 -11.21 -0.41 -0.43
C GLN A 387 -12.36 -0.25 0.57
N GLY A 388 -13.61 -0.35 0.10
CA GLY A 388 -14.79 -0.24 0.94
C GLY A 388 -14.93 -1.41 1.92
N GLU A 389 -14.62 -2.64 1.50
CA GLU A 389 -14.65 -3.80 2.39
C GLU A 389 -13.56 -3.71 3.47
N ILE A 390 -12.35 -3.28 3.11
CA ILE A 390 -11.28 -3.03 4.09
C ILE A 390 -11.67 -1.90 5.06
N TYR A 391 -12.25 -0.80 4.56
CA TYR A 391 -12.74 0.29 5.39
C TYR A 391 -13.81 -0.19 6.38
N PHE A 392 -14.74 -1.02 5.92
CA PHE A 392 -15.76 -1.64 6.76
C PHE A 392 -15.14 -2.43 7.93
N TYR A 393 -14.12 -3.26 7.70
CA TYR A 393 -13.48 -4.01 8.80
C TYR A 393 -12.76 -3.10 9.79
N ASN A 394 -12.25 -1.94 9.36
CA ASN A 394 -11.69 -0.94 10.26
C ASN A 394 -12.75 -0.21 11.09
N VAL A 395 -13.90 0.15 10.50
CA VAL A 395 -15.06 0.69 11.23
C VAL A 395 -15.55 -0.34 12.25
N PHE A 396 -15.74 -1.58 11.81
CA PHE A 396 -16.20 -2.69 12.62
C PHE A 396 -15.28 -2.94 13.82
N ALA A 397 -13.97 -3.08 13.61
CA ALA A 397 -13.03 -3.33 14.70
C ALA A 397 -13.04 -2.20 15.75
N GLN A 398 -13.14 -0.95 15.32
CA GLN A 398 -13.21 0.18 16.25
C GLN A 398 -14.53 0.24 17.02
N TYR A 399 -15.67 -0.09 16.40
CA TYR A 399 -16.96 -0.17 17.10
C TYR A 399 -16.96 -1.29 18.14
N MET A 400 -16.35 -2.44 17.81
CA MET A 400 -16.21 -3.57 18.74
C MET A 400 -15.33 -3.23 19.95
N LEU A 401 -14.34 -2.36 19.76
CA LEU A 401 -13.39 -1.97 20.79
C LEU A 401 -13.70 -0.57 21.37
N LEU A 402 -14.86 0.01 21.09
CA LEU A 402 -15.19 1.36 21.56
C LEU A 402 -15.35 1.39 23.09
N GLY A 403 -14.71 2.36 23.74
CA GLY A 403 -14.74 2.59 25.18
C GLY A 403 -16.08 3.15 25.69
N LYS A 404 -16.13 3.47 26.99
CA LYS A 404 -17.34 3.97 27.68
C LYS A 404 -17.44 5.50 27.73
N ALA A 405 -16.41 6.24 27.30
CA ALA A 405 -16.36 7.69 27.49
C ALA A 405 -17.39 8.43 26.63
N ASN A 406 -18.06 9.42 27.23
CA ASN A 406 -18.81 10.44 26.49
C ASN A 406 -17.87 11.14 25.49
N PRO A 407 -18.37 11.60 24.33
CA PRO A 407 -17.57 12.46 23.45
C PRO A 407 -17.00 13.62 24.28
N PRO A 408 -15.71 13.97 24.13
CA PRO A 408 -15.12 15.06 24.89
C PRO A 408 -15.98 16.32 24.72
N SER A 409 -16.27 17.00 25.83
CA SER A 409 -16.99 18.27 25.80
C SER A 409 -16.23 19.25 24.90
N VAL A 410 -16.96 20.04 24.11
CA VAL A 410 -16.49 20.95 23.05
C VAL A 410 -15.40 21.96 23.51
N SER A 411 -15.07 22.03 24.80
CA SER A 411 -14.06 22.90 25.40
C SER A 411 -12.66 22.28 25.58
N GLU A 412 -12.43 20.99 25.28
CA GLU A 412 -11.08 20.42 25.36
C GLU A 412 -10.27 20.73 24.09
N ASP A 413 -9.00 21.07 24.29
CA ASP A 413 -8.06 21.52 23.26
C ASP A 413 -8.02 20.54 22.08
N LYS A 414 -8.38 21.01 20.87
CA LYS A 414 -8.48 20.17 19.66
C LYS A 414 -7.15 19.48 19.31
N SER A 415 -6.04 19.94 19.88
CA SER A 415 -4.71 19.30 19.82
C SER A 415 -4.66 17.90 20.47
N THR A 416 -5.65 17.54 21.31
CA THR A 416 -5.73 16.25 22.05
C THR A 416 -6.61 15.18 21.37
N LEU A 417 -7.20 15.47 20.22
CA LEU A 417 -8.00 14.50 19.46
C LEU A 417 -7.09 13.42 18.84
N MET A 418 -7.16 12.22 19.44
CA MET A 418 -6.48 10.96 19.09
C MET A 418 -6.87 10.39 17.71
N PRO A 419 -6.04 9.49 17.13
CA PRO A 419 -5.89 9.34 15.69
C PRO A 419 -6.95 8.44 15.08
N ASN A 420 -7.53 8.89 13.97
CA ASN A 420 -8.56 8.12 13.27
C ASN A 420 -8.14 7.86 11.84
N LEU A 421 -8.29 6.61 11.43
CA LEU A 421 -7.74 6.07 10.21
C LEU A 421 -8.07 6.96 9.01
N VAL A 422 -7.06 7.19 8.20
CA VAL A 422 -6.83 6.42 7.01
C VAL A 422 -5.50 6.98 6.52
N THR A 423 -4.55 6.10 6.23
CA THR A 423 -3.26 6.54 5.70
C THR A 423 -3.46 7.58 4.58
N PRO A 424 -2.59 8.61 4.46
CA PRO A 424 -2.62 9.52 3.31
C PRO A 424 -2.51 8.77 1.95
N TYR A 425 -2.14 7.48 1.99
CA TYR A 425 -2.04 6.61 0.82
C TYR A 425 -3.34 5.91 0.42
N ALA A 426 -4.45 6.07 1.14
CA ALA A 426 -5.74 5.61 0.65
C ALA A 426 -6.28 6.66 -0.31
N THR A 427 -5.82 6.57 -1.56
CA THR A 427 -6.27 7.46 -2.62
C THR A 427 -6.63 6.62 -3.81
N CYS A 428 -7.91 6.62 -4.19
CA CYS A 428 -8.32 6.54 -5.59
C CYS A 428 -9.75 7.05 -5.62
N THR A 429 -10.02 8.17 -6.26
CA THR A 429 -11.38 8.70 -6.58
C THR A 429 -12.06 7.79 -7.64
N PRO A 430 -13.40 7.69 -7.72
CA PRO A 430 -14.10 6.90 -8.73
C PRO A 430 -14.08 7.51 -10.12
N LEU A 431 -14.28 6.62 -11.09
CA LEU A 431 -14.63 6.98 -12.46
C LEU A 431 -16.00 7.68 -12.53
N LYS A 432 -16.03 8.80 -13.27
CA LYS A 432 -17.16 9.72 -13.53
C LYS A 432 -17.59 10.67 -12.39
N ALA A 433 -16.68 11.52 -11.92
CA ALA A 433 -17.05 12.83 -11.35
C ALA A 433 -17.04 13.96 -12.41
N GLN A 434 -17.25 13.65 -13.70
CA GLN A 434 -17.18 14.63 -14.80
C GLN A 434 -18.44 15.48 -15.00
N GLY A 435 -19.24 15.73 -13.95
CA GLY A 435 -20.53 16.40 -14.12
C GLY A 435 -20.92 17.45 -13.09
N SER A 436 -20.27 17.53 -11.93
CA SER A 436 -20.63 18.52 -10.92
C SER A 436 -19.63 19.67 -10.95
N GLY A 437 -20.08 20.85 -11.38
CA GLY A 437 -19.39 22.14 -11.22
C GLY A 437 -19.26 22.58 -9.75
N ALA A 438 -19.15 21.65 -8.81
CA ALA A 438 -19.03 21.90 -7.39
C ALA A 438 -17.58 22.25 -7.04
N SER A 439 -17.29 23.55 -7.16
CA SER A 439 -16.14 24.28 -6.63
C SER A 439 -14.75 23.70 -6.95
N SER A 440 -14.06 24.37 -7.86
CA SER A 440 -12.63 24.23 -8.18
C SER A 440 -11.69 24.68 -7.04
N VAL A 441 -12.22 25.08 -5.88
CA VAL A 441 -11.42 25.51 -4.74
C VAL A 441 -11.60 24.50 -3.61
N ALA A 442 -10.51 23.85 -3.21
CA ALA A 442 -10.48 23.07 -1.98
C ALA A 442 -10.81 24.01 -0.80
N GLU A 443 -11.97 23.85 -0.17
CA GLU A 443 -12.29 24.53 1.10
C GLU A 443 -11.36 24.08 2.25
N ILE A 444 -10.53 23.06 2.02
CA ILE A 444 -9.48 22.61 2.93
C ILE A 444 -8.15 23.09 2.38
N GLN A 445 -7.77 24.34 2.68
CA GLN A 445 -6.35 24.71 2.69
C GLN A 445 -5.66 23.78 3.69
N ALA A 446 -4.59 23.11 3.25
CA ALA A 446 -3.76 22.26 4.10
C ALA A 446 -2.90 23.10 5.07
N SER A 447 -3.54 23.97 5.85
CA SER A 447 -2.91 25.01 6.68
C SER A 447 -2.88 24.69 8.17
N GLY A 448 -3.12 23.44 8.60
CA GLY A 448 -3.03 23.15 10.03
C GLY A 448 -3.03 21.66 10.36
N SER A 449 -1.87 21.18 10.83
CA SER A 449 -1.60 19.82 11.32
C SER A 449 -1.91 18.70 10.34
N THR A 450 -0.87 18.00 9.87
CA THR A 450 -1.06 16.62 9.41
C THR A 450 -1.58 15.87 10.63
N PRO A 451 -2.84 15.39 10.67
CA PRO A 451 -3.22 14.56 11.78
C PRO A 451 -2.31 13.33 11.66
N LEU A 452 -1.66 12.94 12.76
CA LEU A 452 -0.90 11.70 12.84
C LEU A 452 -1.91 10.54 12.70
N GLN A 453 -2.43 10.31 11.48
CA GLN A 453 -3.61 9.51 11.16
C GLN A 453 -3.24 8.04 11.07
N PHE A 454 -2.82 7.47 12.19
CA PHE A 454 -2.76 6.02 12.32
C PHE A 454 -3.54 5.65 13.57
N PHE A 455 -4.68 4.98 13.38
CA PHE A 455 -5.14 4.08 14.42
C PHE A 455 -4.01 3.09 14.62
N ASN A 456 -3.38 3.22 15.76
CA ASN A 456 -2.27 2.39 16.15
C ASN A 456 -2.82 1.33 17.11
N PRO A 457 -3.02 0.07 16.66
CA PRO A 457 -3.55 -0.95 17.53
C PRO A 457 -2.60 -1.32 18.69
N ALA A 458 -1.31 -0.90 18.67
CA ALA A 458 -0.41 -1.03 19.83
C ALA A 458 -0.98 -0.37 21.06
N ARG A 459 -1.70 0.75 20.86
CA ARG A 459 -2.24 1.56 21.95
C ARG A 459 -3.33 0.81 22.71
N LEU A 460 -4.01 -0.14 22.05
CA LEU A 460 -4.97 -1.05 22.68
C LEU A 460 -4.29 -2.13 23.51
N ALA A 461 -3.07 -2.50 23.16
CA ALA A 461 -2.34 -3.60 23.79
C ALA A 461 -1.63 -3.19 25.11
N TRP A 462 -1.60 -1.88 25.44
CA TRP A 462 -0.84 -1.33 26.58
C TRP A 462 -1.47 -1.62 27.97
N ASN A 463 -2.75 -1.97 28.06
CA ASN A 463 -3.47 -2.06 29.33
C ASN A 463 -3.74 -3.50 29.80
N SER A 464 -2.70 -4.16 30.31
CA SER A 464 -2.85 -5.24 31.31
C SER A 464 -1.75 -5.13 32.37
N LYS A 465 -1.87 -4.11 33.23
CA LYS A 465 -1.08 -3.99 34.48
C LYS A 465 -1.98 -4.10 35.70
N GLN A 466 -2.10 -5.31 36.23
CA GLN A 466 -2.31 -5.53 37.65
C GLN A 466 -1.22 -6.53 38.08
N ASN A 467 -0.30 -6.10 38.97
CA ASN A 467 0.74 -6.89 39.65
C ASN A 467 2.16 -6.99 39.09
N GLY A 468 2.62 -6.06 38.24
CA GLY A 468 4.07 -5.82 38.08
C GLY A 468 4.86 -6.85 37.25
N GLU A 469 4.23 -7.90 36.74
CA GLU A 469 4.76 -8.68 35.61
C GLU A 469 4.00 -8.29 34.34
N LEU A 470 4.73 -7.92 33.28
CA LEU A 470 4.16 -7.72 31.95
C LEU A 470 3.60 -9.07 31.48
N LEU A 471 2.30 -9.14 31.16
CA LEU A 471 1.79 -10.16 30.23
C LEU A 471 2.36 -9.83 28.85
N ARG A 472 3.63 -10.20 28.66
CA ARG A 472 4.32 -10.16 27.38
C ARG A 472 3.56 -11.12 26.44
N VAL A 473 3.25 -10.71 25.21
CA VAL A 473 3.28 -11.67 24.09
C VAL A 473 4.59 -12.42 24.29
N GLY A 474 4.52 -13.73 24.54
CA GLY A 474 5.57 -14.45 25.26
C GLY A 474 6.95 -14.17 24.68
N ASP A 475 8.01 -14.29 25.48
CA ASP A 475 9.42 -14.19 25.07
C ASP A 475 9.80 -15.14 23.88
N SER A 476 8.83 -15.84 23.28
CA SER A 476 8.88 -16.72 22.13
C SER A 476 8.68 -16.06 20.76
N VAL A 477 8.28 -14.78 20.63
CA VAL A 477 8.15 -14.11 19.31
C VAL A 477 9.23 -13.03 19.15
N VAL A 478 10.29 -13.35 18.40
CA VAL A 478 11.38 -12.41 18.11
C VAL A 478 11.08 -11.65 16.82
N LEU A 479 10.87 -10.34 16.94
CA LEU A 479 10.84 -9.43 15.80
C LEU A 479 12.27 -9.19 15.29
N ARG A 480 12.40 -8.90 13.98
CA ARG A 480 13.71 -8.74 13.32
C ARG A 480 14.60 -7.70 13.99
N ASP A 481 13.99 -6.64 14.51
CA ASP A 481 14.67 -5.68 15.38
C ASP A 481 14.61 -6.21 16.81
N LYS A 482 15.66 -6.92 17.24
CA LYS A 482 15.77 -7.47 18.62
C LYS A 482 15.68 -6.39 19.71
N SER A 483 15.69 -5.10 19.33
CA SER A 483 15.52 -3.95 20.21
C SER A 483 14.06 -3.53 20.42
N LYS A 484 13.10 -4.09 19.66
CA LYS A 484 11.69 -3.71 19.71
C LYS A 484 10.78 -4.91 19.94
N SER A 485 9.94 -4.82 20.96
CA SER A 485 8.80 -5.68 21.24
C SER A 485 7.65 -5.43 20.25
N TYR A 486 6.71 -6.39 20.16
CA TYR A 486 5.49 -6.24 19.34
C TYR A 486 4.76 -4.93 19.64
N TYR A 487 4.75 -4.55 20.91
CA TYR A 487 4.16 -3.32 21.42
C TYR A 487 4.91 -2.06 20.96
N GLU A 488 6.23 -2.11 20.72
CA GLU A 488 7.07 -0.98 20.30
C GLU A 488 7.06 -0.76 18.78
N ILE A 489 7.00 -1.83 17.97
CA ILE A 489 6.79 -1.68 16.51
C ILE A 489 5.40 -1.15 16.23
N MET A 490 4.40 -1.72 16.91
CA MET A 490 3.05 -1.21 16.80
C MET A 490 3.04 0.25 17.29
N GLY A 491 3.69 0.61 18.41
CA GLY A 491 3.62 1.91 19.10
C GLY A 491 3.95 3.18 18.30
N GLY A 492 4.81 3.09 17.28
CA GLY A 492 5.40 4.27 16.65
C GLY A 492 6.15 5.16 17.65
N ASP A 493 6.80 6.23 17.19
CA ASP A 493 7.62 7.10 18.06
C ASP A 493 6.79 8.12 18.88
N SER A 494 5.46 8.02 18.88
CA SER A 494 4.57 9.04 19.46
C SER A 494 4.37 8.87 20.99
N LEU A 495 5.04 9.72 21.76
CA LEU A 495 5.08 9.79 23.23
C LEU A 495 3.82 10.36 23.95
N VAL A 496 2.63 10.37 23.34
CA VAL A 496 1.45 11.02 23.95
C VAL A 496 0.70 10.08 24.91
N LYS A 497 0.60 10.47 26.20
CA LYS A 497 -0.18 9.78 27.25
C LYS A 497 -1.69 10.10 27.20
N ARG A 498 -2.50 9.03 27.26
CA ARG A 498 -3.87 8.83 27.86
C ARG A 498 -5.14 9.51 27.27
N HIS A 499 -6.21 8.72 27.03
CA HIS A 499 -7.51 8.66 27.75
C HIS A 499 -8.47 7.59 27.14
N ASP A 500 -9.50 7.18 27.90
CA ASP A 500 -10.37 5.98 27.80
C ASP A 500 -11.28 5.83 26.54
N HIS A 501 -10.83 6.23 25.35
CA HIS A 501 -11.67 6.22 24.14
C HIS A 501 -11.93 4.82 23.56
N PHE A 502 -10.92 3.94 23.58
CA PHE A 502 -11.05 2.53 23.18
C PHE A 502 -10.74 1.60 24.36
N GLN A 503 -11.38 0.43 24.36
CA GLN A 503 -11.10 -0.69 25.26
C GLN A 503 -9.72 -1.30 24.97
N SER A 504 -9.24 -2.19 25.84
CA SER A 504 -8.00 -2.91 25.59
C SER A 504 -8.16 -3.89 24.42
N TYR A 505 -7.04 -4.23 23.76
CA TYR A 505 -7.02 -5.14 22.62
C TYR A 505 -7.69 -6.46 22.99
N ARG A 506 -8.57 -6.90 22.11
CA ARG A 506 -9.24 -8.19 22.23
C ARG A 506 -9.54 -8.73 20.86
N ASP A 507 -9.20 -9.99 20.65
CA ASP A 507 -9.62 -10.70 19.45
C ASP A 507 -11.06 -11.21 19.62
N PHE A 508 -12.00 -10.44 19.07
CA PHE A 508 -13.42 -10.77 19.08
C PHE A 508 -13.83 -11.87 18.08
N PHE A 509 -12.87 -12.45 17.34
CA PHE A 509 -13.04 -13.64 16.50
C PHE A 509 -12.36 -14.89 17.06
N LEU A 510 -11.78 -14.83 18.27
CA LEU A 510 -11.00 -15.91 18.84
C LEU A 510 -11.78 -17.24 18.92
N ARG A 511 -13.09 -17.18 19.14
CA ARG A 511 -13.96 -18.36 19.16
C ARG A 511 -14.01 -19.03 17.79
N GLU A 512 -14.29 -18.28 16.73
CA GLU A 512 -14.32 -18.80 15.35
C GLU A 512 -12.96 -19.38 14.95
N LYS A 513 -11.87 -18.70 15.33
CA LYS A 513 -10.49 -19.18 15.11
C LYS A 513 -10.24 -20.53 15.79
N ARG A 514 -10.65 -20.68 17.07
CA ARG A 514 -10.59 -21.94 17.82
C ARG A 514 -11.41 -23.04 17.14
N GLU A 515 -12.65 -22.75 16.78
CA GLU A 515 -13.56 -23.71 16.14
C GLU A 515 -12.96 -24.26 14.84
N VAL A 516 -12.32 -23.41 14.01
CA VAL A 516 -11.64 -23.85 12.78
C VAL A 516 -10.47 -24.79 13.08
N ILE A 517 -9.61 -24.46 14.04
CA ILE A 517 -8.47 -25.32 14.42
C ILE A 517 -8.96 -26.70 14.87
N HIS A 518 -9.89 -26.74 15.81
CA HIS A 518 -10.40 -28.01 16.38
C HIS A 518 -11.16 -28.85 15.36
N LYS A 519 -11.98 -28.20 14.51
CA LYS A 519 -12.72 -28.88 13.43
C LYS A 519 -11.78 -29.61 12.48
N PHE A 520 -10.63 -29.04 12.17
CA PHE A 520 -9.68 -29.59 11.20
C PHE A 520 -8.45 -30.26 11.82
N LEU A 521 -8.36 -30.33 13.16
CA LEU A 521 -7.21 -30.88 13.88
C LEU A 521 -6.92 -32.32 13.45
N ARG A 522 -7.86 -33.25 13.69
CA ARG A 522 -7.69 -34.66 13.33
C ARG A 522 -7.80 -34.92 11.82
N PRO A 523 -8.77 -34.35 11.08
CA PRO A 523 -8.94 -34.74 9.67
C PRO A 523 -7.94 -34.09 8.71
N LYS A 524 -7.23 -33.02 9.08
CA LYS A 524 -6.30 -32.30 8.17
C LYS A 524 -4.92 -32.06 8.79
N ILE A 525 -4.89 -31.41 9.95
CA ILE A 525 -3.64 -30.96 10.59
C ILE A 525 -2.78 -32.17 10.99
N CYS A 526 -3.36 -33.16 11.66
CA CYS A 526 -2.62 -34.34 12.12
C CYS A 526 -1.99 -35.14 10.96
N PRO A 527 -2.72 -35.48 9.87
CA PRO A 527 -2.14 -36.12 8.69
C PRO A 527 -0.96 -35.35 8.07
N MET A 528 -1.11 -34.03 7.89
CA MET A 528 -0.05 -33.18 7.35
C MET A 528 1.20 -33.20 8.22
N LEU A 529 1.04 -33.12 9.54
CA LEU A 529 2.16 -33.13 10.50
C LEU A 529 2.78 -34.52 10.67
N ALA A 530 1.99 -35.60 10.57
CA ALA A 530 2.46 -36.97 10.65
C ALA A 530 3.42 -37.34 9.50
N CYS A 531 3.35 -36.63 8.36
CA CYS A 531 4.31 -36.76 7.27
C CYS A 531 5.71 -36.27 7.63
N ILE A 532 5.88 -35.57 8.76
CA ILE A 532 7.11 -34.87 9.14
C ILE A 532 7.62 -34.05 7.94
N PRO A 533 6.79 -33.13 7.42
CA PRO A 533 6.96 -32.58 6.09
C PRO A 533 8.23 -31.74 5.95
N TRP A 534 8.73 -31.14 7.03
CA TRP A 534 9.97 -30.36 7.00
C TRP A 534 11.23 -31.20 6.72
N GLU A 535 11.18 -32.53 6.89
CA GLU A 535 12.26 -33.48 6.58
C GLU A 535 12.13 -34.13 5.19
N THR A 536 11.14 -33.73 4.39
CA THR A 536 10.95 -34.25 3.03
C THR A 536 11.95 -33.65 2.05
N ASN A 537 12.29 -34.38 0.98
CA ASN A 537 13.17 -33.88 -0.07
C ASN A 537 12.50 -32.80 -0.96
N GLU A 538 13.27 -32.22 -1.88
CA GLU A 538 12.82 -31.16 -2.79
C GLU A 538 11.69 -31.57 -3.76
N GLU A 539 11.43 -32.86 -3.98
CA GLU A 539 10.30 -33.29 -4.83
C GLU A 539 8.95 -33.04 -4.15
N PHE A 540 8.95 -32.92 -2.82
CA PHE A 540 7.73 -32.67 -2.03
C PHE A 540 7.28 -31.21 -2.06
N ILE A 541 8.10 -30.27 -2.59
CA ILE A 541 7.77 -28.83 -2.64
C ILE A 541 6.41 -28.59 -3.29
N THR A 542 6.11 -29.27 -4.40
CA THR A 542 4.82 -29.06 -5.08
C THR A 542 3.63 -29.58 -4.27
N VAL A 543 3.82 -30.52 -3.35
CA VAL A 543 2.78 -30.95 -2.39
C VAL A 543 2.58 -29.87 -1.32
N LEU A 544 3.67 -29.30 -0.79
CA LEU A 544 3.61 -28.19 0.17
C LEU A 544 2.85 -26.98 -0.39
N LEU A 545 3.14 -26.61 -1.64
CA LEU A 545 2.45 -25.49 -2.32
C LEU A 545 0.96 -25.77 -2.52
N ARG A 546 0.56 -27.03 -2.74
CA ARG A 546 -0.86 -27.43 -2.81
C ARG A 546 -1.55 -27.36 -1.46
N TRP A 547 -0.87 -27.75 -0.37
CA TRP A 547 -1.39 -27.58 0.98
C TRP A 547 -1.59 -26.11 1.32
N MET A 548 -0.63 -25.25 0.94
CA MET A 548 -0.75 -23.80 1.08
C MET A 548 -1.93 -23.24 0.28
N LEU A 549 -2.25 -23.81 -0.89
CA LEU A 549 -3.40 -23.41 -1.71
C LEU A 549 -4.74 -23.78 -1.07
N TRP A 550 -4.93 -25.06 -0.75
CA TRP A 550 -6.28 -25.56 -0.47
C TRP A 550 -6.69 -25.40 0.99
N GLY A 551 -5.75 -25.31 1.93
CA GLY A 551 -6.03 -24.87 3.29
C GLY A 551 -7.24 -25.56 3.95
N ASN A 552 -8.20 -24.77 4.41
CA ASN A 552 -9.44 -25.25 5.04
C ASN A 552 -10.50 -25.76 4.03
N ALA A 553 -10.35 -25.46 2.74
CA ALA A 553 -11.31 -25.78 1.68
C ALA A 553 -11.08 -27.18 1.04
N ILE A 554 -10.20 -27.98 1.62
CA ILE A 554 -9.88 -29.31 1.13
C ILE A 554 -11.07 -30.27 1.31
N ASP A 555 -11.48 -30.96 0.24
CA ASP A 555 -12.46 -32.05 0.28
C ASP A 555 -12.11 -33.09 1.36
N LEU A 556 -13.08 -33.48 2.20
CA LEU A 556 -12.89 -34.50 3.24
C LEU A 556 -12.49 -35.86 2.64
N SER A 557 -12.79 -36.10 1.36
CA SER A 557 -12.37 -37.29 0.60
C SER A 557 -10.84 -37.42 0.43
N MET A 558 -10.06 -36.36 0.69
CA MET A 558 -8.59 -36.44 0.69
C MET A 558 -8.01 -37.25 1.84
N PHE A 559 -8.76 -37.46 2.92
CA PHE A 559 -8.27 -38.12 4.13
C PHE A 559 -9.15 -39.32 4.41
N THR A 560 -8.70 -40.50 4.02
CA THR A 560 -9.40 -41.72 4.39
C THR A 560 -9.30 -41.89 5.91
N LEU A 561 -10.41 -42.25 6.55
CA LEU A 561 -10.43 -42.70 7.95
C LEU A 561 -9.40 -43.83 8.22
N GLU A 562 -8.98 -44.55 7.17
CA GLU A 562 -7.90 -45.53 7.18
C GLU A 562 -6.50 -44.91 7.44
N GLY A 563 -6.24 -43.67 7.02
CA GLY A 563 -4.99 -42.96 7.32
C GLY A 563 -4.78 -42.71 8.82
N LEU A 564 -5.88 -42.53 9.58
CA LEU A 564 -5.83 -42.45 11.05
C LEU A 564 -5.42 -43.80 11.70
N GLN A 565 -5.75 -44.94 11.09
CA GLN A 565 -5.27 -46.24 11.55
C GLN A 565 -3.77 -46.43 11.27
N VAL A 566 -3.24 -45.83 10.20
CA VAL A 566 -1.80 -45.80 9.95
C VAL A 566 -1.08 -44.92 10.98
N THR A 567 -1.68 -43.80 11.41
CA THR A 567 -1.08 -42.90 12.41
C THR A 567 -0.87 -43.54 13.79
N SER A 568 -1.79 -44.41 14.26
CA SER A 568 -1.61 -45.14 15.52
C SER A 568 -0.47 -46.16 15.44
N HIS A 569 -0.24 -46.73 14.25
CA HIS A 569 0.82 -47.71 14.00
C HIS A 569 2.22 -47.11 13.74
N ILE A 570 2.33 -45.83 13.40
CA ILE A 570 3.62 -45.08 13.37
C ILE A 570 4.13 -44.87 14.80
N GLY A 571 3.20 -44.89 15.76
CA GLY A 571 3.43 -44.93 17.18
C GLY A 571 4.42 -46.02 17.62
N GLU A 572 4.08 -47.25 17.32
CA GLU A 572 4.74 -48.41 17.92
C GLU A 572 5.98 -48.88 17.12
N ALA A 573 6.22 -48.28 15.95
CA ALA A 573 7.28 -48.67 15.03
C ALA A 573 8.68 -48.18 15.47
N LYS A 574 9.69 -49.05 15.34
CA LYS A 574 11.10 -48.73 15.68
C LYS A 574 11.93 -48.48 14.43
N GLY A 575 12.80 -47.48 14.47
CA GLY A 575 13.86 -47.26 13.47
C GLY A 575 13.35 -47.21 12.03
N SER A 576 13.81 -48.15 11.19
CA SER A 576 13.48 -48.24 9.76
C SER A 576 12.00 -48.45 9.46
N GLU A 577 11.25 -49.15 10.30
CA GLU A 577 9.80 -49.37 10.10
C GLU A 577 9.00 -48.08 10.25
N LYS A 578 9.42 -47.19 11.16
CA LYS A 578 8.80 -45.88 11.33
C LYS A 578 8.95 -45.06 10.04
N TRP A 579 10.14 -45.07 9.46
CA TRP A 579 10.41 -44.37 8.20
C TRP A 579 9.65 -44.95 7.01
N SER A 580 9.52 -46.27 6.93
CA SER A 580 8.69 -46.93 5.90
C SER A 580 7.24 -46.45 5.94
N LYS A 581 6.63 -46.43 7.14
CA LYS A 581 5.23 -45.98 7.31
C LYS A 581 5.06 -44.48 7.03
N VAL A 582 6.03 -43.65 7.39
CA VAL A 582 6.00 -42.21 7.07
C VAL A 582 6.08 -41.97 5.56
N GLU A 583 6.89 -42.77 4.84
CA GLU A 583 7.00 -42.65 3.38
C GLU A 583 5.73 -43.11 2.65
N GLU A 584 5.07 -44.15 3.16
CA GLU A 584 3.73 -44.56 2.68
C GLU A 584 2.70 -43.44 2.86
N LEU A 585 2.68 -42.77 4.02
CA LEU A 585 1.82 -41.60 4.24
C LEU A 585 2.14 -40.45 3.28
N ARG A 586 3.42 -40.13 3.08
CA ARG A 586 3.85 -39.08 2.14
C ARG A 586 3.39 -39.39 0.72
N ALA A 587 3.48 -40.65 0.28
CA ALA A 587 3.00 -41.08 -1.02
C ALA A 587 1.48 -40.97 -1.16
N ALA A 588 0.73 -41.33 -0.10
CA ALA A 588 -0.72 -41.17 -0.06
C ALA A 588 -1.12 -39.69 -0.13
N GLU A 589 -0.51 -38.82 0.67
CA GLU A 589 -0.76 -37.38 0.67
C GLU A 589 -0.38 -36.73 -0.66
N SER A 590 0.74 -37.13 -1.26
CA SER A 590 1.12 -36.65 -2.60
C SER A 590 0.08 -37.04 -3.65
N THR A 591 -0.49 -38.24 -3.57
CA THR A 591 -1.55 -38.68 -4.49
C THR A 591 -2.83 -37.87 -4.27
N ALA A 592 -3.24 -37.70 -3.01
CA ALA A 592 -4.43 -36.93 -2.65
C ALA A 592 -4.34 -35.48 -3.10
N ALA A 593 -3.19 -34.82 -2.88
CA ALA A 593 -2.96 -33.44 -3.27
C ALA A 593 -3.04 -33.25 -4.80
N ARG A 594 -2.46 -34.18 -5.59
CA ARG A 594 -2.50 -34.15 -7.06
C ARG A 594 -3.90 -34.38 -7.63
N GLY A 595 -4.78 -35.06 -6.90
CA GLY A 595 -6.17 -35.31 -7.32
C GLY A 595 -7.02 -34.05 -7.53
N GLN A 596 -6.56 -32.88 -7.05
CA GLN A 596 -7.25 -31.60 -7.20
C GLN A 596 -6.63 -30.69 -8.28
N ASP A 597 -5.64 -31.17 -9.04
CA ASP A 597 -4.91 -30.34 -10.02
C ASP A 597 -5.82 -29.76 -11.11
N GLU A 598 -6.90 -30.45 -11.49
CA GLU A 598 -7.90 -29.94 -12.44
C GLU A 598 -8.62 -28.69 -11.92
N ARG A 599 -8.69 -28.51 -10.60
CA ARG A 599 -9.28 -27.33 -9.95
C ARG A 599 -8.27 -26.19 -9.81
N ILE A 600 -7.00 -26.40 -10.15
CA ILE A 600 -5.97 -25.34 -10.24
C ILE A 600 -5.97 -24.80 -11.68
N VAL A 601 -6.79 -23.78 -11.91
CA VAL A 601 -7.12 -23.31 -13.27
C VAL A 601 -6.02 -22.46 -13.89
N GLY A 602 -5.28 -21.71 -13.08
CA GLY A 602 -3.98 -21.10 -13.41
C GLY A 602 -2.90 -21.79 -12.59
N ASN A 603 -2.07 -22.61 -13.22
CA ASN A 603 -1.18 -23.54 -12.51
C ASN A 603 0.29 -23.35 -12.94
N GLN A 604 1.05 -22.66 -12.10
CA GLN A 604 2.50 -22.47 -12.24
C GLN A 604 3.26 -23.07 -11.04
N LEU A 605 2.73 -24.16 -10.45
CA LEU A 605 3.34 -24.84 -9.29
C LEU A 605 4.79 -25.23 -9.53
N GLU A 606 5.11 -25.78 -10.70
CA GLU A 606 6.48 -26.23 -11.00
C GLU A 606 7.45 -25.06 -11.17
N GLU A 607 7.00 -23.94 -11.72
CA GLU A 607 7.83 -22.73 -11.85
C GLU A 607 8.17 -22.14 -10.47
N ILE A 608 7.20 -22.11 -9.55
CA ILE A 608 7.47 -21.75 -8.15
C ILE A 608 8.42 -22.75 -7.51
N ALA A 609 8.21 -24.05 -7.71
CA ALA A 609 9.09 -25.08 -7.16
C ALA A 609 10.53 -24.93 -7.68
N LYS A 610 10.75 -24.62 -8.95
CA LYS A 610 12.08 -24.32 -9.51
C LYS A 610 12.73 -23.13 -8.81
N VAL A 611 11.98 -22.05 -8.55
CA VAL A 611 12.49 -20.89 -7.81
C VAL A 611 12.86 -21.27 -6.37
N VAL A 612 12.01 -22.03 -5.68
CA VAL A 612 12.29 -22.52 -4.32
C VAL A 612 13.53 -23.41 -4.28
N ARG A 613 13.67 -24.37 -5.21
CA ARG A 613 14.86 -25.22 -5.34
C ARG A 613 16.12 -24.39 -5.57
N ARG A 614 16.06 -23.36 -6.42
CA ARG A 614 17.17 -22.41 -6.64
C ARG A 614 17.56 -21.71 -5.32
N ILE A 615 16.57 -21.22 -4.58
CA ILE A 615 16.79 -20.49 -3.32
C ILE A 615 17.48 -21.35 -2.28
N VAL A 616 17.09 -22.63 -2.13
CA VAL A 616 17.66 -23.54 -1.12
C VAL A 616 19.01 -24.15 -1.54
N ARG A 617 19.30 -24.25 -2.84
CA ARG A 617 20.57 -24.81 -3.36
C ARG A 617 21.70 -23.79 -3.46
N ASP A 618 21.36 -22.53 -3.72
CA ASP A 618 22.33 -21.46 -3.84
C ASP A 618 23.07 -21.22 -2.51
N GLU A 619 24.40 -21.22 -2.54
CA GLU A 619 25.20 -20.92 -1.36
C GLU A 619 25.08 -19.43 -0.94
N PRO A 620 25.23 -19.13 0.36
CA PRO A 620 25.22 -17.76 0.85
C PRO A 620 26.39 -16.97 0.24
N THR A 621 26.12 -15.92 -0.53
CA THR A 621 27.18 -15.04 -1.05
C THR A 621 27.85 -14.29 0.10
N THR A 622 29.16 -14.44 0.23
CA THR A 622 29.98 -13.69 1.19
C THR A 622 30.48 -12.41 0.53
N SER A 623 29.78 -11.30 0.76
CA SER A 623 30.26 -9.98 0.35
C SER A 623 30.83 -9.27 1.58
N GLY A 624 32.13 -8.98 1.57
CA GLY A 624 32.78 -8.15 2.61
C GLY A 624 32.91 -8.79 4.01
N GLY A 625 32.90 -10.12 4.12
CA GLY A 625 33.06 -10.83 5.41
C GLY A 625 31.78 -10.98 6.24
N THR A 626 30.65 -10.44 5.77
CA THR A 626 29.32 -10.66 6.37
C THR A 626 28.42 -11.46 5.44
N THR A 627 28.00 -12.65 5.86
CA THR A 627 26.99 -13.44 5.13
C THR A 627 25.62 -12.79 5.25
N ARG A 628 25.10 -12.20 4.16
CA ARG A 628 23.74 -11.62 4.17
C ARG A 628 22.73 -12.77 4.14
N SER A 629 21.99 -12.94 5.24
CA SER A 629 20.92 -13.93 5.30
C SER A 629 19.84 -13.65 4.24
N ARG A 630 19.54 -14.67 3.44
CA ARG A 630 18.45 -14.67 2.45
C ARG A 630 17.11 -14.79 3.18
N THR A 631 16.13 -14.00 2.74
CA THR A 631 14.80 -13.94 3.37
C THR A 631 13.73 -14.39 2.38
N VAL A 632 12.83 -15.28 2.79
CA VAL A 632 11.56 -15.53 2.09
C VAL A 632 10.46 -14.82 2.89
N ASN A 633 9.59 -14.09 2.21
CA ASN A 633 8.49 -13.38 2.85
C ASN A 633 7.16 -14.05 2.49
N ILE A 634 6.30 -14.29 3.48
CA ILE A 634 4.97 -14.88 3.29
C ILE A 634 3.94 -13.91 3.86
N VAL A 635 3.07 -13.38 3.01
CA VAL A 635 1.93 -12.56 3.42
C VAL A 635 0.74 -13.47 3.66
N MET A 636 0.42 -13.66 4.93
CA MET A 636 -0.51 -14.69 5.40
C MET A 636 -1.98 -14.28 5.22
N ASP A 637 -2.83 -15.30 5.11
CA ASP A 637 -4.30 -15.18 5.03
C ASP A 637 -4.91 -15.66 6.36
N ASN A 638 -5.39 -16.91 6.44
CA ASN A 638 -6.20 -17.39 7.56
C ASN A 638 -5.47 -18.27 8.58
N VAL A 639 -5.99 -18.30 9.81
CA VAL A 639 -5.67 -19.31 10.83
C VAL A 639 -6.19 -20.71 10.44
N GLY A 640 -5.82 -21.73 11.22
CA GLY A 640 -6.23 -23.11 10.97
C GLY A 640 -5.30 -23.83 10.00
N VAL A 641 -5.85 -24.61 9.07
CA VAL A 641 -5.05 -25.45 8.16
C VAL A 641 -4.15 -24.60 7.26
N GLU A 642 -4.61 -23.42 6.84
CA GLU A 642 -3.81 -22.49 6.02
C GLU A 642 -2.55 -22.03 6.76
N CYS A 643 -2.70 -21.50 7.98
CA CYS A 643 -1.58 -21.11 8.82
C CYS A 643 -0.63 -22.29 9.09
N VAL A 644 -1.15 -23.48 9.38
CA VAL A 644 -0.32 -24.69 9.57
C VAL A 644 0.45 -25.06 8.29
N ALA A 645 -0.17 -24.98 7.11
CA ALA A 645 0.50 -25.25 5.83
C ALA A 645 1.64 -24.25 5.56
N ASP A 646 1.41 -22.97 5.83
CA ASP A 646 2.41 -21.91 5.66
C ASP A 646 3.58 -22.09 6.63
N LEU A 647 3.31 -22.51 7.86
CA LEU A 647 4.31 -22.82 8.88
C LEU A 647 5.09 -24.12 8.57
N ILE A 648 4.44 -25.13 8.00
CA ILE A 648 5.12 -26.33 7.48
C ILE A 648 6.11 -25.95 6.37
N PHE A 649 5.67 -25.15 5.40
CA PHE A 649 6.54 -24.70 4.31
C PHE A 649 7.70 -23.85 4.85
N THR A 650 7.44 -23.01 5.84
CA THR A 650 8.45 -22.25 6.58
C THR A 650 9.50 -23.17 7.19
N LEU A 651 9.10 -24.18 7.97
CA LEU A 651 10.03 -25.14 8.57
C LEU A 651 10.80 -25.93 7.52
N TRP A 652 10.16 -26.30 6.41
CA TRP A 652 10.84 -26.98 5.31
C TRP A 652 11.98 -26.13 4.72
N LEU A 653 11.73 -24.84 4.45
CA LEU A 653 12.77 -23.91 3.98
C LEU A 653 13.93 -23.80 4.99
N LEU A 654 13.61 -23.67 6.28
CA LEU A 654 14.62 -23.50 7.32
C LEU A 654 15.46 -24.77 7.53
N ASN A 655 14.87 -25.95 7.36
CA ASN A 655 15.58 -27.23 7.45
C ASN A 655 16.51 -27.46 6.25
N HIS A 656 16.14 -26.96 5.06
CA HIS A 656 16.91 -27.16 3.82
C HIS A 656 18.00 -26.12 3.58
N HIS A 657 18.02 -25.01 4.32
CA HIS A 657 19.09 -24.03 4.18
C HIS A 657 19.39 -23.30 5.51
N PRO A 658 20.61 -23.42 6.07
CA PRO A 658 20.91 -23.01 7.43
C PRO A 658 20.85 -21.50 7.68
N SER A 659 21.08 -20.67 6.65
CA SER A 659 21.06 -19.20 6.77
C SER A 659 19.81 -18.54 6.21
N LEU A 660 18.81 -19.33 5.76
CA LEU A 660 17.51 -18.78 5.37
C LEU A 660 16.77 -18.27 6.61
N ARG A 661 16.07 -17.15 6.42
CA ARG A 661 15.05 -16.62 7.32
C ARG A 661 13.72 -16.53 6.60
N VAL A 662 12.64 -16.64 7.36
CA VAL A 662 11.28 -16.43 6.86
C VAL A 662 10.63 -15.31 7.66
N VAL A 663 10.06 -14.33 6.96
CA VAL A 663 9.25 -13.28 7.57
C VAL A 663 7.79 -13.55 7.22
N LEU A 664 6.96 -13.68 8.26
CA LEU A 664 5.52 -13.89 8.17
C LEU A 664 4.81 -12.56 8.38
N HIS A 665 4.22 -12.00 7.32
CA HIS A 665 3.45 -10.77 7.39
C HIS A 665 1.99 -11.09 7.71
N VAL A 666 1.48 -10.51 8.80
CA VAL A 666 0.16 -10.77 9.36
C VAL A 666 -0.60 -9.47 9.62
N LYS A 667 -1.88 -9.56 9.94
CA LYS A 667 -2.74 -8.39 10.17
C LYS A 667 -2.49 -7.80 11.57
N SER A 668 -2.60 -6.49 11.69
CA SER A 668 -2.33 -5.75 12.93
C SER A 668 -3.52 -5.69 13.90
N ILE A 669 -4.71 -6.11 13.44
CA ILE A 669 -5.97 -6.15 14.20
C ILE A 669 -6.75 -7.42 13.86
N PRO A 670 -7.76 -7.82 14.67
CA PRO A 670 -8.73 -8.82 14.26
C PRO A 670 -9.39 -8.38 12.97
N TYR A 671 -9.24 -9.19 11.93
CA TYR A 671 -9.49 -8.76 10.55
C TYR A 671 -10.06 -9.93 9.76
N TYR A 672 -11.04 -9.66 8.87
CA TYR A 672 -11.67 -10.65 8.00
C TYR A 672 -12.03 -11.99 8.69
N VAL A 673 -12.45 -11.93 9.95
CA VAL A 673 -12.78 -13.07 10.84
C VAL A 673 -11.58 -13.95 11.18
N SER A 674 -11.00 -14.61 10.18
CA SER A 674 -9.98 -15.64 10.38
C SER A 674 -8.56 -15.22 10.03
N ASP A 675 -8.34 -13.96 9.63
CA ASP A 675 -6.98 -13.55 9.26
C ASP A 675 -6.03 -13.67 10.46
N VAL A 676 -4.81 -14.12 10.15
CA VAL A 676 -3.76 -14.27 11.16
C VAL A 676 -3.31 -12.90 11.65
N THR A 677 -3.12 -12.82 12.96
CA THR A 677 -2.54 -11.71 13.73
C THR A 677 -1.38 -12.25 14.59
N PRO A 678 -0.49 -11.41 15.13
CA PRO A 678 0.65 -11.91 15.91
C PRO A 678 0.27 -12.77 17.13
N PRO A 679 -0.77 -12.44 17.93
CA PRO A 679 -1.22 -13.32 19.02
C PRO A 679 -1.69 -14.70 18.56
N ASP A 680 -2.07 -14.88 17.29
CA ASP A 680 -2.59 -16.17 16.80
C ASP A 680 -1.52 -17.26 16.74
N PHE A 681 -0.23 -16.91 16.68
CA PHE A 681 0.85 -17.91 16.70
C PHE A 681 0.99 -18.56 18.07
N ASP A 682 1.07 -17.76 19.14
CA ASP A 682 1.08 -18.28 20.50
C ASP A 682 -0.22 -19.04 20.80
N PHE A 683 -1.37 -18.50 20.35
CA PHE A 683 -2.65 -19.18 20.46
C PHE A 683 -2.64 -20.56 19.78
N LEU A 684 -2.21 -20.65 18.52
CA LEU A 684 -2.12 -21.91 17.78
C LEU A 684 -1.20 -22.91 18.51
N LEU A 685 0.00 -22.49 18.90
CA LEU A 685 0.96 -23.37 19.58
C LEU A 685 0.40 -23.92 20.90
N ASN A 686 -0.23 -23.06 21.69
CA ASN A 686 -0.84 -23.46 22.97
C ASN A 686 -2.03 -24.39 22.74
N GLU A 687 -2.89 -24.14 21.74
CA GLU A 687 -4.00 -25.05 21.41
C GLU A 687 -3.49 -26.43 20.99
N LEU A 688 -2.44 -26.49 20.17
CA LEU A 688 -1.82 -27.76 19.77
C LEU A 688 -1.20 -28.49 20.96
N GLU A 689 -0.51 -27.79 21.86
CA GLU A 689 0.04 -28.35 23.10
C GLU A 689 -1.07 -28.90 24.02
N GLU A 690 -2.16 -28.18 24.23
CA GLU A 690 -3.28 -28.65 25.06
C GLU A 690 -3.98 -29.87 24.42
N CYS A 691 -4.21 -29.85 23.12
CA CYS A 691 -4.78 -31.00 22.41
C CYS A 691 -3.86 -32.23 22.51
N SER A 692 -2.55 -32.01 22.49
CA SER A 692 -1.56 -33.08 22.58
C SER A 692 -1.67 -33.88 23.89
N LYS A 693 -2.07 -33.24 24.99
CA LYS A 693 -2.21 -33.88 26.32
C LYS A 693 -3.36 -34.88 26.40
N GLN A 694 -4.30 -34.83 25.46
CA GLN A 694 -5.50 -35.67 25.47
C GLN A 694 -5.21 -37.11 25.05
N ASP A 695 -4.14 -37.33 24.27
CA ASP A 695 -3.87 -38.58 23.57
C ASP A 695 -2.38 -38.70 23.24
N VAL A 696 -1.79 -39.89 23.49
CA VAL A 696 -0.37 -40.16 23.24
C VAL A 696 -0.04 -40.02 21.76
N ASP A 697 -0.95 -40.39 20.86
CA ASP A 697 -0.72 -40.25 19.41
C ASP A 697 -0.68 -38.77 19.00
N LEU A 698 -1.57 -37.94 19.55
CA LEU A 698 -1.54 -36.49 19.35
C LEU A 698 -0.25 -35.86 19.91
N THR A 699 0.21 -36.29 21.10
CA THR A 699 1.52 -35.87 21.64
C THR A 699 2.64 -36.08 20.63
N ARG A 700 2.67 -37.25 19.99
CA ARG A 700 3.75 -37.60 19.07
C ARG A 700 3.72 -36.86 17.75
N ILE A 701 2.53 -36.48 17.28
CA ILE A 701 2.35 -35.77 16.01
C ILE A 701 2.53 -34.27 16.20
N LEU A 702 1.93 -33.68 17.25
CA LEU A 702 1.84 -32.23 17.40
C LEU A 702 3.10 -31.62 18.03
N ILE A 703 3.69 -32.26 19.05
CA ILE A 703 4.81 -31.68 19.82
C ILE A 703 6.07 -31.44 18.98
N PRO A 704 6.50 -32.31 18.04
CA PRO A 704 7.66 -32.03 17.20
C PRO A 704 7.51 -30.73 16.40
N PHE A 705 6.33 -30.50 15.82
CA PHE A 705 6.02 -29.28 15.07
C PHE A 705 6.07 -28.04 15.97
N VAL A 706 5.43 -28.11 17.14
CA VAL A 706 5.45 -27.02 18.13
C VAL A 706 6.88 -26.68 18.55
N LYS A 707 7.71 -27.69 18.86
CA LYS A 707 9.11 -27.48 19.25
C LYS A 707 9.92 -26.83 18.13
N ALA A 708 9.79 -27.32 16.90
CA ALA A 708 10.50 -26.77 15.74
C ALA A 708 10.13 -25.31 15.49
N LEU A 709 8.85 -24.94 15.66
CA LEU A 709 8.41 -23.55 15.55
C LEU A 709 8.98 -22.67 16.66
N ARG A 710 8.90 -23.11 17.93
CA ARG A 710 9.47 -22.36 19.05
C ARG A 710 10.99 -22.16 18.88
N GLU A 711 11.70 -23.14 18.34
CA GLU A 711 13.13 -23.01 17.97
C GLU A 711 13.34 -22.03 16.81
N GLY A 712 12.51 -22.10 15.77
CA GLY A 712 12.56 -21.16 14.64
C GLY A 712 12.35 -19.70 15.06
N PHE A 713 11.38 -19.44 15.95
CA PHE A 713 11.16 -18.10 16.48
C PHE A 713 12.27 -17.66 17.44
N SER A 714 12.69 -18.50 18.39
CA SER A 714 13.74 -18.13 19.37
C SER A 714 15.10 -17.90 18.72
N SER A 715 15.42 -18.61 17.64
CA SER A 715 16.63 -18.36 16.83
C SER A 715 16.56 -17.08 15.98
N GLY A 716 15.38 -16.47 15.84
CA GLY A 716 15.13 -15.33 14.95
C GLY A 716 15.14 -15.71 13.46
N ARG A 717 15.00 -17.01 13.15
CA ARG A 717 14.89 -17.51 11.77
C ARG A 717 13.47 -17.42 11.23
N ILE A 718 12.47 -17.48 12.10
CA ILE A 718 11.09 -17.09 11.83
C ILE A 718 10.86 -15.74 12.49
N CYS A 719 10.48 -14.74 11.70
CA CYS A 719 10.13 -13.41 12.16
C CYS A 719 8.68 -13.10 11.80
N ILE A 720 7.99 -12.32 12.63
CA ILE A 720 6.63 -11.85 12.36
C ILE A 720 6.70 -10.37 12.04
N ASP A 721 5.92 -9.94 11.06
CA ASP A 721 5.66 -8.52 10.75
C ASP A 721 4.16 -8.27 10.78
N ALA A 722 3.75 -7.14 11.33
CA ALA A 722 2.35 -6.76 11.47
C ALA A 722 2.14 -5.28 11.17
N ASP A 723 2.81 -4.78 10.12
CA ASP A 723 2.68 -3.40 9.69
C ASP A 723 1.20 -3.03 9.45
N PRO A 724 0.71 -1.87 9.95
CA PRO A 724 -0.66 -1.42 9.75
C PRO A 724 -1.09 -1.35 8.28
N PHE A 725 -0.15 -1.24 7.34
CA PHE A 725 -0.39 -1.33 5.90
C PHE A 725 -1.22 -2.56 5.51
N TRP A 726 -1.02 -3.69 6.18
CA TRP A 726 -1.72 -4.93 5.88
C TRP A 726 -3.24 -4.85 6.13
N THR A 727 -3.71 -3.82 6.85
CA THR A 727 -5.13 -3.57 7.12
C THR A 727 -5.61 -2.20 6.60
N GLN A 728 -4.82 -1.50 5.79
CA GLN A 728 -5.23 -0.23 5.15
C GLN A 728 -5.98 -0.47 3.83
N PRO A 729 -6.94 0.42 3.46
CA PRO A 729 -7.75 0.32 2.25
C PRO A 729 -6.96 0.75 1.01
N CYS A 730 -5.91 0.01 0.67
CA CYS A 730 -5.00 0.33 -0.43
C CYS A 730 -4.51 -0.92 -1.18
N GLU A 731 -4.12 -0.73 -2.43
CA GLU A 731 -3.51 -1.75 -3.28
C GLU A 731 -2.01 -1.93 -2.95
N TYR A 732 -1.39 -3.05 -3.35
CA TYR A 732 0.04 -3.26 -3.12
C TYR A 732 0.97 -2.40 -3.99
N ARG A 733 0.47 -1.84 -5.08
CA ARG A 733 1.19 -0.77 -5.81
C ARG A 733 1.30 0.54 -5.02
N GLU A 734 0.52 0.67 -3.94
CA GLU A 734 0.52 1.81 -3.02
C GLU A 734 1.28 1.51 -1.73
N MET A 735 2.03 0.40 -1.70
CA MET A 735 2.81 0.01 -0.53
C MET A 735 3.76 1.15 -0.12
N PRO A 736 3.76 1.53 1.17
CA PRO A 736 4.55 2.67 1.61
C PRO A 736 6.04 2.32 1.58
N PRO A 737 6.91 3.31 1.35
CA PRO A 737 8.34 3.07 1.21
C PRO A 737 8.98 2.33 2.38
N HIS A 738 8.55 2.60 3.61
CA HIS A 738 9.12 1.93 4.79
C HIS A 738 8.87 0.41 4.79
N VAL A 739 7.77 -0.06 4.22
CA VAL A 739 7.49 -1.51 4.05
C VAL A 739 8.35 -2.06 2.91
N CYS A 740 8.33 -1.43 1.73
CA CYS A 740 9.10 -1.89 0.57
C CYS A 740 10.60 -1.99 0.87
N ASN A 741 11.18 -0.90 1.37
CA ASN A 741 12.61 -0.76 1.63
C ASN A 741 13.09 -1.69 2.76
N SER A 742 12.21 -2.03 3.71
CA SER A 742 12.58 -2.90 4.85
C SER A 742 12.59 -4.38 4.47
N PHE A 743 11.62 -4.82 3.66
CA PHE A 743 11.31 -6.24 3.48
C PHE A 743 11.58 -6.77 2.07
N PHE A 744 11.36 -5.96 1.04
CA PHE A 744 11.23 -6.48 -0.32
C PHE A 744 12.35 -6.02 -1.22
N PHE A 745 12.41 -4.74 -1.55
CA PHE A 745 13.39 -4.19 -2.46
C PHE A 745 13.56 -2.69 -2.26
N SER A 746 14.69 -2.21 -2.73
CA SER A 746 14.95 -0.78 -2.90
C SER A 746 15.72 -0.56 -4.21
N GLN A 747 15.80 0.69 -4.66
CA GLN A 747 16.38 1.08 -5.93
C GLN A 747 17.45 2.17 -5.74
N ARG A 748 18.52 2.08 -6.52
CA ARG A 748 19.52 3.14 -6.75
C ARG A 748 19.71 3.45 -8.23
N VAL A 749 20.44 4.52 -8.48
CA VAL A 749 21.04 4.82 -9.79
C VAL A 749 22.54 4.51 -9.78
N SER A 750 23.12 4.28 -10.95
CA SER A 750 24.58 4.08 -11.06
C SER A 750 25.32 5.38 -10.76
N ALA A 751 26.51 5.28 -10.15
CA ALA A 751 27.39 6.42 -10.00
C ALA A 751 27.81 6.94 -11.38
N SER A 752 27.87 8.26 -11.54
CA SER A 752 28.17 8.96 -12.79
C SER A 752 29.53 8.61 -13.42
N GLU A 753 30.40 7.90 -12.70
CA GLU A 753 31.72 7.47 -13.17
C GLU A 753 31.68 6.31 -14.18
N GLU A 754 30.60 5.51 -14.25
CA GLU A 754 30.50 4.38 -15.20
C GLU A 754 30.01 4.77 -16.61
N THR A 755 29.66 6.04 -16.84
CA THR A 755 29.17 6.55 -18.14
C THR A 755 30.09 7.55 -18.84
N GLN A 756 31.35 7.68 -18.43
CA GLN A 756 32.36 8.49 -19.14
C GLN A 756 32.87 7.88 -20.47
N GLY A 757 32.19 6.86 -21.00
CA GLY A 757 32.40 6.41 -22.37
C GLY A 757 31.47 7.16 -23.33
N GLU A 758 32.06 8.02 -24.17
CA GLU A 758 31.56 8.55 -25.45
C GLU A 758 30.13 8.11 -25.88
N TYR A 759 29.09 8.74 -25.33
CA TYR A 759 27.77 8.75 -25.96
C TYR A 759 27.38 10.18 -26.31
N PRO A 760 26.97 10.47 -27.57
CA PRO A 760 26.49 11.79 -27.95
C PRO A 760 25.29 12.19 -27.09
N SER A 761 25.18 13.49 -26.79
CA SER A 761 24.14 14.10 -25.93
C SER A 761 22.70 13.73 -26.31
N SER A 762 22.47 13.25 -27.53
CA SER A 762 21.18 12.75 -28.01
C SER A 762 20.79 11.33 -27.52
N SER A 763 21.63 10.66 -26.73
CA SER A 763 21.46 9.23 -26.37
C SER A 763 21.63 8.89 -24.88
N ARG A 764 21.61 9.88 -23.98
CA ARG A 764 21.63 9.62 -22.52
C ARG A 764 20.28 9.08 -22.06
N GLU A 765 20.28 7.95 -21.35
CA GLU A 765 19.06 7.34 -20.80
C GLU A 765 18.42 8.24 -19.73
N LEU A 766 17.19 8.70 -19.97
CA LEU A 766 16.38 9.47 -19.00
C LEU A 766 15.96 8.63 -17.79
N PHE A 767 15.77 7.33 -18.00
CA PHE A 767 15.54 6.34 -16.95
C PHE A 767 16.70 5.33 -17.00
N PRO A 768 17.77 5.54 -16.21
CA PRO A 768 18.95 4.69 -16.27
C PRO A 768 18.62 3.24 -15.87
N ARG A 769 19.53 2.31 -16.19
CA ARG A 769 19.46 0.93 -15.69
C ARG A 769 19.25 0.92 -14.18
N ARG A 770 18.09 0.39 -13.78
CA ARG A 770 17.66 0.35 -12.38
C ARG A 770 18.53 -0.64 -11.60
N LEU A 771 19.25 -0.16 -10.59
CA LEU A 771 19.99 -1.00 -9.67
C LEU A 771 19.07 -1.35 -8.50
N TYR A 772 18.32 -2.43 -8.64
CA TYR A 772 17.47 -2.94 -7.56
C TYR A 772 18.30 -3.78 -6.59
N ALA A 773 18.17 -3.48 -5.30
CA ALA A 773 18.66 -4.30 -4.22
C ALA A 773 17.50 -5.15 -3.68
N GLY A 774 17.50 -6.45 -4.00
CA GLY A 774 16.55 -7.40 -3.42
C GLY A 774 16.84 -7.67 -1.94
N HIS A 775 15.85 -7.49 -1.09
CA HIS A 775 15.88 -7.86 0.34
C HIS A 775 15.16 -9.18 0.61
N SER A 776 14.29 -9.58 -0.32
CA SER A 776 13.60 -10.86 -0.38
C SER A 776 14.10 -11.70 -1.55
N ALA A 777 14.27 -13.00 -1.32
CA ALA A 777 14.54 -13.99 -2.37
C ALA A 777 13.25 -14.46 -3.06
N LEU A 778 12.11 -14.43 -2.35
CA LEU A 778 10.78 -14.77 -2.85
C LEU A 778 9.73 -14.16 -1.94
N VAL A 779 8.66 -13.59 -2.52
CA VAL A 779 7.48 -13.16 -1.77
C VAL A 779 6.26 -13.99 -2.17
N ILE A 780 5.58 -14.57 -1.19
CA ILE A 780 4.38 -15.39 -1.37
C ILE A 780 3.17 -14.66 -0.80
N PHE A 781 2.20 -14.33 -1.63
CA PHE A 781 0.90 -13.77 -1.21
C PHE A 781 -0.15 -14.88 -1.12
N LYS A 782 -0.73 -15.06 0.07
CA LYS A 782 -1.75 -16.08 0.33
C LYS A 782 -3.17 -15.53 0.22
N GLY A 783 -4.08 -16.28 -0.38
CA GLY A 783 -5.51 -16.01 -0.26
C GLY A 783 -6.08 -14.99 -1.26
N ASP A 784 -7.39 -14.81 -1.19
CA ASP A 784 -8.16 -14.02 -2.15
C ASP A 784 -7.97 -12.51 -1.95
N LEU A 785 -7.96 -12.05 -0.70
CA LEU A 785 -7.79 -10.62 -0.38
C LEU A 785 -6.42 -10.11 -0.82
N ASN A 786 -5.34 -10.82 -0.49
CA ASN A 786 -4.00 -10.42 -0.88
C ASN A 786 -3.84 -10.43 -2.42
N PHE A 787 -4.50 -11.36 -3.13
CA PHE A 787 -4.52 -11.33 -4.59
C PHE A 787 -5.24 -10.10 -5.15
N ARG A 788 -6.45 -9.78 -4.65
CA ARG A 788 -7.20 -8.57 -5.03
C ARG A 788 -6.40 -7.30 -4.79
N ARG A 789 -5.64 -7.23 -3.68
CA ARG A 789 -4.72 -6.11 -3.39
C ARG A 789 -3.52 -6.07 -4.32
N LEU A 790 -2.98 -7.22 -4.71
CA LEU A 790 -1.79 -7.32 -5.56
C LEU A 790 -2.05 -6.88 -6.99
N ILE A 791 -3.19 -7.27 -7.55
CA ILE A 791 -3.53 -6.91 -8.94
C ILE A 791 -4.49 -5.74 -9.05
N GLY A 792 -4.97 -5.17 -7.94
CA GLY A 792 -5.99 -4.12 -7.96
C GLY A 792 -7.34 -4.67 -8.45
N ASP A 793 -8.31 -4.75 -7.56
CA ASP A 793 -9.66 -5.29 -7.80
C ASP A 793 -10.41 -4.53 -8.91
N ARG A 794 -10.10 -4.86 -10.17
CA ARG A 794 -10.40 -4.09 -11.39
C ARG A 794 -11.01 -4.99 -12.46
N HIS A 795 -11.74 -4.36 -13.37
CA HIS A 795 -12.26 -4.99 -14.58
C HIS A 795 -11.12 -5.19 -15.59
N TRP A 796 -10.24 -6.16 -15.35
CA TRP A 796 -9.08 -6.46 -16.21
C TRP A 796 -9.44 -7.00 -17.61
N ASP A 797 -10.64 -7.57 -17.73
CA ASP A 797 -11.18 -8.11 -18.97
C ASP A 797 -12.71 -7.99 -18.94
N ASN A 798 -13.28 -7.48 -20.02
CA ASN A 798 -14.72 -7.27 -20.10
C ASN A 798 -15.51 -8.58 -20.15
N ARG A 799 -14.95 -9.67 -20.71
CA ARG A 799 -15.64 -10.97 -20.80
C ARG A 799 -15.86 -11.56 -19.42
N SER A 800 -14.82 -11.55 -18.59
CA SER A 800 -14.88 -11.97 -17.20
C SER A 800 -16.01 -11.25 -16.48
N PHE A 801 -16.08 -9.92 -16.62
CA PHE A 801 -17.18 -9.14 -16.04
C PHE A 801 -18.55 -9.49 -16.64
N MET A 802 -18.67 -9.57 -17.96
CA MET A 802 -19.96 -9.85 -18.60
C MET A 802 -20.51 -11.23 -18.27
N SER A 803 -19.64 -12.20 -17.97
CA SER A 803 -20.03 -13.54 -17.54
C SER A 803 -20.73 -13.55 -16.17
N THR A 804 -20.46 -12.59 -15.29
CA THR A 804 -21.05 -12.55 -13.93
C THR A 804 -22.40 -11.83 -13.88
N ILE A 805 -22.79 -11.16 -14.97
CA ILE A 805 -24.04 -10.38 -15.08
C ILE A 805 -25.12 -11.20 -15.80
N LYS A 806 -26.38 -11.10 -15.34
CA LYS A 806 -27.50 -11.80 -15.97
C LYS A 806 -27.78 -11.26 -17.38
N PRO A 807 -28.26 -12.09 -18.33
CA PRO A 807 -28.57 -11.65 -19.69
C PRO A 807 -29.46 -10.39 -19.77
N CYS A 808 -30.44 -10.25 -18.88
CA CYS A 808 -31.35 -9.09 -18.83
C CYS A 808 -30.69 -7.80 -18.36
N GLU A 809 -29.59 -7.89 -17.60
CA GLU A 809 -28.85 -6.73 -17.08
C GLU A 809 -27.81 -6.24 -18.11
N ARG A 810 -27.37 -7.11 -19.03
CA ARG A 810 -26.35 -6.78 -20.06
C ARG A 810 -26.78 -5.68 -21.03
N THR A 811 -28.08 -5.52 -21.25
CA THR A 811 -28.66 -4.51 -22.15
C THR A 811 -28.83 -3.15 -21.48
N SER A 812 -28.44 -3.00 -20.21
CA SER A 812 -28.53 -1.73 -19.50
C SER A 812 -27.57 -0.68 -20.09
N PRO A 813 -28.03 0.55 -20.40
CA PRO A 813 -27.17 1.62 -20.89
C PRO A 813 -26.00 1.98 -19.96
N SER A 814 -26.12 1.70 -18.66
CA SER A 814 -25.06 1.95 -17.67
C SER A 814 -23.85 1.02 -17.83
N VAL A 815 -24.05 -0.22 -18.31
CA VAL A 815 -23.00 -1.19 -18.61
C VAL A 815 -22.13 -0.70 -19.78
N ALA A 816 -22.78 -0.27 -20.87
CA ALA A 816 -22.12 0.19 -22.09
C ALA A 816 -21.39 1.54 -21.91
N SER A 817 -21.97 2.47 -21.14
CA SER A 817 -21.47 3.86 -21.05
C SER A 817 -20.39 4.08 -19.98
N THR A 818 -20.17 3.15 -19.04
CA THR A 818 -19.29 3.38 -17.88
C THR A 818 -18.24 2.29 -17.68
N LEU A 819 -18.59 1.02 -17.88
CA LEU A 819 -17.71 -0.11 -17.58
C LEU A 819 -16.92 -0.57 -18.81
N LEU A 820 -17.58 -0.68 -19.96
CA LEU A 820 -16.94 -1.17 -21.20
C LEU A 820 -16.04 -0.14 -21.88
N ALA A 821 -16.23 1.17 -21.63
CA ALA A 821 -15.44 2.23 -22.24
C ALA A 821 -14.00 2.30 -21.71
N ASP A 822 -13.82 2.00 -20.41
CA ASP A 822 -12.54 2.08 -19.70
C ASP A 822 -11.96 0.67 -19.38
N THR A 823 -12.57 -0.39 -19.92
CA THR A 823 -12.09 -1.78 -19.81
C THR A 823 -11.50 -2.23 -21.14
N PRO A 824 -10.30 -2.83 -21.17
CA PRO A 824 -9.74 -3.41 -22.39
C PRO A 824 -10.73 -4.34 -23.08
N CYS A 825 -11.08 -4.01 -24.33
CA CYS A 825 -11.80 -4.92 -25.21
C CYS A 825 -10.75 -5.70 -26.00
N SER A 826 -10.69 -7.01 -25.81
CA SER A 826 -9.93 -7.85 -26.73
C SER A 826 -10.51 -7.69 -28.12
N GLY A 827 -9.73 -7.11 -29.05
CA GLY A 827 -10.01 -7.23 -30.48
C GLY A 827 -10.04 -8.70 -30.91
N ASP A 828 -10.43 -8.92 -32.17
CA ASP A 828 -10.55 -10.19 -32.90
C ASP A 828 -10.29 -11.46 -32.07
N GLU A 829 -11.37 -12.20 -31.72
CA GLU A 829 -11.40 -13.31 -30.75
C GLU A 829 -10.29 -14.36 -30.95
N SER A 830 -9.72 -14.46 -32.15
CA SER A 830 -8.62 -15.36 -32.52
C SER A 830 -7.24 -15.00 -31.92
N THR A 831 -7.02 -13.76 -31.45
CA THR A 831 -5.72 -13.26 -30.93
C THR A 831 -5.74 -12.83 -29.47
N ALA A 832 -6.89 -12.93 -28.80
CA ALA A 832 -7.09 -12.43 -27.45
C ALA A 832 -6.36 -13.26 -26.38
N VAL A 833 -5.43 -12.64 -25.63
CA VAL A 833 -4.69 -13.28 -24.52
C VAL A 833 -5.22 -12.81 -23.17
N ALA A 834 -5.36 -13.74 -22.21
CA ALA A 834 -5.85 -13.43 -20.87
C ALA A 834 -4.92 -12.45 -20.13
N PRO A 835 -5.46 -11.59 -19.25
CA PRO A 835 -4.63 -10.72 -18.44
C PRO A 835 -3.54 -11.51 -17.70
N SER A 836 -2.28 -11.12 -17.91
CA SER A 836 -1.12 -11.78 -17.33
C SER A 836 -0.82 -11.23 -15.94
N PHE A 837 -0.66 -12.13 -14.98
CA PHE A 837 -0.23 -11.80 -13.62
C PHE A 837 1.13 -11.10 -13.61
N GLU A 838 2.09 -11.59 -14.41
CA GLU A 838 3.43 -11.01 -14.50
C GLU A 838 3.41 -9.59 -15.07
N ASN A 839 2.62 -9.33 -16.12
CA ASN A 839 2.53 -8.00 -16.72
C ASN A 839 1.96 -6.97 -15.75
N ILE A 840 0.95 -7.35 -14.95
CA ILE A 840 0.34 -6.46 -13.96
C ILE A 840 1.32 -6.18 -12.82
N VAL A 841 1.95 -7.21 -12.26
CA VAL A 841 2.86 -7.06 -11.11
C VAL A 841 4.15 -6.34 -11.50
N SER A 842 4.73 -6.64 -12.67
CA SER A 842 5.96 -6.00 -13.15
C SER A 842 5.85 -4.49 -13.42
N ALA A 843 4.62 -3.95 -13.48
CA ALA A 843 4.38 -2.51 -13.64
C ALA A 843 4.85 -1.69 -12.43
N PHE A 844 4.85 -2.27 -11.23
CA PHE A 844 5.24 -1.59 -9.98
C PHE A 844 6.21 -2.39 -9.11
N TRP A 845 6.48 -3.66 -9.45
CA TRP A 845 7.35 -4.54 -8.68
C TRP A 845 8.54 -5.05 -9.52
N PRO A 846 9.79 -5.04 -9.00
CA PRO A 846 10.96 -5.50 -9.75
C PRO A 846 11.07 -7.03 -9.74
N VAL A 847 10.19 -7.71 -10.48
CA VAL A 847 10.04 -9.18 -10.47
C VAL A 847 11.30 -9.95 -10.86
N LEU A 848 12.17 -9.35 -11.68
CA LEU A 848 13.49 -9.90 -12.04
C LEU A 848 14.46 -9.98 -10.86
N THR A 849 14.29 -9.11 -9.87
CA THR A 849 15.15 -9.04 -8.68
C THR A 849 14.50 -9.72 -7.49
N VAL A 850 13.18 -9.57 -7.35
CA VAL A 850 12.40 -10.13 -6.25
C VAL A 850 11.18 -10.83 -6.85
N PRO A 851 11.28 -12.15 -7.12
CA PRO A 851 10.16 -12.95 -7.58
C PRO A 851 8.97 -12.87 -6.62
N VAL A 852 7.76 -12.84 -7.20
CA VAL A 852 6.50 -12.79 -6.46
C VAL A 852 5.60 -13.91 -6.95
N CYS A 853 4.99 -14.66 -6.03
CA CYS A 853 3.92 -15.58 -6.38
C CYS A 853 2.66 -15.32 -5.56
N ALA A 854 1.52 -15.66 -6.14
CA ALA A 854 0.23 -15.66 -5.47
C ALA A 854 -0.37 -17.06 -5.46
N ILE A 855 -0.79 -17.49 -4.27
CA ILE A 855 -1.42 -18.79 -4.02
C ILE A 855 -2.83 -18.50 -3.47
N ARG A 856 -3.85 -18.67 -4.32
CA ARG A 856 -5.21 -18.18 -4.08
C ARG A 856 -6.25 -19.25 -4.39
N THR A 857 -7.13 -19.53 -3.43
CA THR A 857 -8.49 -20.03 -3.74
C THR A 857 -9.36 -18.90 -4.25
N ILE A 858 -10.09 -19.10 -5.34
CA ILE A 858 -10.86 -18.04 -6.02
C ILE A 858 -12.18 -17.82 -5.28
N LYS A 859 -12.32 -16.66 -4.62
CA LYS A 859 -13.48 -16.26 -3.80
C LYS A 859 -14.03 -14.88 -4.22
N SER A 860 -13.65 -14.41 -5.41
CA SER A 860 -14.09 -13.14 -5.99
C SER A 860 -14.12 -13.20 -7.52
N GLU A 861 -14.98 -12.37 -8.13
CA GLU A 861 -15.24 -12.33 -9.57
C GLU A 861 -13.99 -12.00 -10.41
N LEU A 862 -12.95 -11.45 -9.77
CA LEU A 862 -11.66 -11.09 -10.35
C LEU A 862 -10.90 -12.31 -10.91
N CYS A 863 -10.62 -12.27 -12.21
CA CYS A 863 -10.00 -13.37 -12.95
C CYS A 863 -8.76 -12.92 -13.74
N VAL A 864 -7.58 -13.32 -13.28
CA VAL A 864 -6.27 -13.02 -13.90
C VAL A 864 -5.43 -14.29 -13.90
N GLY A 865 -4.66 -14.54 -14.95
CA GLY A 865 -3.82 -15.73 -15.09
C GLY A 865 -4.58 -17.03 -15.39
N VAL A 866 -5.84 -16.94 -15.84
CA VAL A 866 -6.64 -18.09 -16.30
C VAL A 866 -6.91 -17.98 -17.80
N PRO A 867 -6.51 -18.97 -18.63
CA PRO A 867 -6.76 -18.93 -20.06
C PRO A 867 -8.26 -18.84 -20.40
N PHE A 868 -8.63 -18.02 -21.40
CA PHE A 868 -10.04 -17.80 -21.76
C PHE A 868 -10.81 -19.09 -22.05
N GLN A 869 -10.20 -20.03 -22.78
CA GLN A 869 -10.82 -21.33 -23.06
C GLN A 869 -11.25 -22.09 -21.79
N LYS A 870 -10.46 -22.00 -20.71
CA LYS A 870 -10.83 -22.59 -19.41
C LYS A 870 -11.95 -21.80 -18.74
N GLN A 871 -11.90 -20.47 -18.82
CA GLN A 871 -12.96 -19.61 -18.31
C GLN A 871 -14.30 -19.91 -18.97
N ASP A 872 -14.35 -19.94 -20.30
CA ASP A 872 -15.59 -20.19 -21.07
C ASP A 872 -16.21 -21.56 -20.74
N LYS A 873 -15.36 -22.58 -20.58
CA LYS A 873 -15.77 -23.93 -20.16
C LYS A 873 -16.37 -23.92 -18.75
N LEU A 874 -15.73 -23.23 -17.81
CA LEU A 874 -16.22 -23.15 -16.42
C LEU A 874 -17.46 -22.27 -16.31
N ASP A 875 -17.54 -21.18 -17.07
CA ASP A 875 -18.74 -20.32 -17.14
C ASP A 875 -19.97 -21.09 -17.62
N SER A 876 -19.77 -22.06 -18.50
CA SER A 876 -20.83 -22.94 -19.00
C SER A 876 -21.19 -24.09 -18.04
N SER A 877 -20.22 -24.61 -17.27
CA SER A 877 -20.39 -25.84 -16.48
C SER A 877 -20.58 -25.62 -14.98
N ASP A 878 -19.96 -24.59 -14.41
CA ASP A 878 -20.11 -24.16 -13.01
C ASP A 878 -20.06 -22.61 -12.95
N PRO A 879 -21.18 -21.91 -13.16
CA PRO A 879 -21.22 -20.44 -13.15
C PRO A 879 -20.75 -19.77 -11.85
N LYS A 880 -20.59 -20.51 -10.75
CA LYS A 880 -20.12 -19.99 -9.46
C LYS A 880 -18.64 -20.26 -9.19
N TRP A 881 -17.90 -20.81 -10.16
CA TRP A 881 -16.51 -21.23 -9.99
C TRP A 881 -15.58 -20.10 -9.49
N ARG A 882 -15.86 -18.84 -9.84
CA ARG A 882 -15.08 -17.67 -9.39
C ARG A 882 -15.33 -17.24 -7.94
N THR A 883 -16.41 -17.72 -7.31
CA THR A 883 -16.83 -17.22 -5.99
C THR A 883 -17.06 -18.31 -4.96
N SER A 884 -17.02 -19.58 -5.38
CA SER A 884 -17.26 -20.74 -4.53
C SER A 884 -16.09 -21.10 -3.61
N GLY A 885 -14.86 -20.70 -3.96
CA GLY A 885 -13.64 -21.18 -3.30
C GLY A 885 -13.22 -22.60 -3.71
N SER A 886 -13.94 -23.23 -4.64
CA SER A 886 -13.64 -24.60 -5.10
C SER A 886 -12.49 -24.69 -6.11
N PHE A 887 -12.08 -23.56 -6.68
CA PHE A 887 -11.01 -23.45 -7.67
C PHE A 887 -9.87 -22.61 -7.12
N GLY A 888 -8.66 -22.80 -7.67
CA GLY A 888 -7.46 -22.10 -7.25
C GLY A 888 -6.62 -21.61 -8.41
N VAL A 889 -5.80 -20.59 -8.14
CA VAL A 889 -4.69 -20.17 -9.00
C VAL A 889 -3.41 -20.16 -8.18
N VAL A 890 -2.34 -20.60 -8.83
CA VAL A 890 -0.97 -20.58 -8.35
C VAL A 890 -0.15 -19.92 -9.45
N LEU A 891 0.17 -18.65 -9.24
CA LEU A 891 0.79 -17.81 -10.26
C LEU A 891 2.11 -17.25 -9.76
N ILE A 892 3.09 -17.08 -10.66
CA ILE A 892 4.39 -16.48 -10.36
C ILE A 892 4.74 -15.42 -11.40
N ALA A 893 5.41 -14.37 -10.94
CA ALA A 893 6.07 -13.36 -11.75
C ALA A 893 7.56 -13.38 -11.44
N THR A 894 8.38 -13.68 -12.44
CA THR A 894 9.84 -13.75 -12.32
C THR A 894 10.57 -12.86 -13.32
N GLY A 895 9.86 -12.37 -14.36
CA GLY A 895 10.47 -11.61 -15.45
C GLY A 895 11.26 -12.47 -16.44
N GLU A 896 11.37 -13.78 -16.19
CA GLU A 896 11.86 -14.75 -17.19
C GLU A 896 10.73 -14.95 -18.21
N SER A 897 10.95 -14.61 -19.48
CA SER A 897 9.95 -14.78 -20.54
C SER A 897 9.50 -16.25 -20.61
N HIS A 898 8.23 -16.51 -20.30
CA HIS A 898 7.61 -17.83 -20.41
C HIS A 898 6.95 -18.05 -21.77
#